data_AF-X0BQR5-F1
#
_entry.id   AF-X0BQR5-F1
#
_cell.length_a   1.000
_cell.length_b   1.000
_cell.length_c   1.000
_cell.angle_alpha   90.00
_cell.angle_beta   90.00
_cell.angle_gamma   90.00
#
_symmetry.space_group_name_H-M   'P 1'
#
loop_
_entity.id
_entity.type
_entity.pdbx_description
1 polymer ?
#
loop_
_entity_poly.entity_id
_entity_poly.type
_entity_poly.pdbx_seq_one_letter_code
_entity_poly.pdbx_strand_id
1 'polypeptide(L)'
;MTSPKDRVLLIGSGGIGTIAALNLERGGLAEVTSVLRSNFQVVRTKGFTIRSCQHGDIHNWRPTESLDAIPNRYDAQGRPFDYIVCCTKNIPDIIPTLCDIIAPAVTPGHTAIVLIQNGLNIERPFIHRFPNNVIISGISRIDAHEVAPGVIEQKQNDLLHIGAFNNPSLHLKVQKAAAKRFVEIYSMGGKTTCLYQPDVDFDRWSKLVYNASFNPICALARLNTGELQRTGRVVDTLVIPAMKEVLAVAEKAGHALPESIINDTIRSNPINDNITPSMQIDLEKGNFIEHENIIGEVVREGHERGVATPVLSILYELCCAVQWKLKGKRNDLTVDARTAHLSSRFAPRLSSPQTPAAAPNLGLLDLELMHNFCTSTYATLSNDSAIRDLWRIRIVRLCLNCDYATLAILSVSALHLSHFSTERREFLRERAITYHNQALSIASAFIDAYNDKNAQHLFAFSILTIYYSFAQTPEHDDGPYPPWVVLIKGCTSFMALARSTLLVGPFSALLQKARRRLELREQTFKTDYMQQLRFFVDETITDSEQRSVYLDAIHGLNQTYGVFYEVEGDKDLVDIFSWIVFAKDFLTFVADEEEEALVVLSYFCVLLHKLPCQWWLNSWVNHIMTRIYSSVGEVYLTYLVWPMEEIGWLPKH
;
A
#
# COMPACT_ATOMS: atom_id res chain seq x y z
N MET A 1 -10.41 5.99 -60.19
CA MET A 1 -9.99 4.90 -59.29
C MET A 1 -9.96 5.49 -57.89
N THR A 2 -10.83 5.03 -56.99
CA THR A 2 -10.78 5.42 -55.57
C THR A 2 -9.49 4.85 -54.97
N SER A 3 -8.73 5.65 -54.20
CA SER A 3 -7.57 5.15 -53.46
C SER A 3 -7.96 3.94 -52.60
N PRO A 4 -7.06 2.95 -52.41
CA PRO A 4 -7.36 1.80 -51.56
C PRO A 4 -7.68 2.27 -50.12
N LYS A 5 -8.65 1.60 -49.50
CA LYS A 5 -9.03 1.87 -48.11
C LYS A 5 -7.95 1.37 -47.15
N ASP A 6 -7.74 2.10 -46.07
CA ASP A 6 -6.88 1.66 -44.97
C ASP A 6 -7.55 0.49 -44.22
N ARG A 7 -6.78 -0.55 -43.91
CA ARG A 7 -7.26 -1.71 -43.16
C ARG A 7 -7.05 -1.49 -41.68
N VAL A 8 -8.14 -1.52 -40.91
CA VAL A 8 -8.12 -1.25 -39.48
C VAL A 8 -8.59 -2.47 -38.70
N LEU A 9 -7.74 -2.99 -37.82
CA LEU A 9 -8.14 -4.00 -36.83
C LEU A 9 -8.52 -3.29 -35.53
N LEU A 10 -9.76 -3.42 -35.08
CA LEU A 10 -10.25 -2.80 -33.84
C LEU A 10 -10.41 -3.84 -32.73
N ILE A 11 -9.75 -3.57 -31.60
CA ILE A 11 -9.76 -4.42 -30.41
C ILE A 11 -10.51 -3.70 -29.28
N GLY A 12 -11.60 -4.31 -28.81
CA GLY A 12 -12.41 -3.79 -27.71
C GLY A 12 -13.63 -3.00 -28.16
N SER A 13 -14.63 -3.68 -28.72
CA SER A 13 -15.88 -3.06 -29.19
C SER A 13 -16.93 -2.86 -28.08
N GLY A 14 -16.52 -2.21 -26.98
CA GLY A 14 -17.45 -1.63 -26.02
C GLY A 14 -18.07 -0.33 -26.56
N GLY A 15 -18.51 0.57 -25.68
CA GLY A 15 -19.06 1.88 -26.09
C GLY A 15 -18.10 2.69 -26.96
N ILE A 16 -16.92 3.03 -26.43
CA ILE A 16 -15.89 3.80 -27.15
C ILE A 16 -15.46 3.09 -28.44
N GLY A 17 -15.13 1.80 -28.37
CA GLY A 17 -14.66 1.06 -29.54
C GLY A 17 -15.70 0.94 -30.65
N THR A 18 -16.99 0.81 -30.32
CA THR A 18 -18.05 0.75 -31.33
C THR A 18 -18.25 2.10 -32.02
N ILE A 19 -18.22 3.21 -31.26
CA ILE A 19 -18.28 4.56 -31.85
C ILE A 19 -17.04 4.84 -32.71
N ALA A 20 -15.85 4.43 -32.25
CA ALA A 20 -14.62 4.55 -33.04
C ALA A 20 -14.69 3.76 -34.35
N ALA A 21 -15.15 2.50 -34.30
CA ALA A 21 -15.36 1.67 -35.48
C ALA A 21 -16.36 2.31 -36.47
N LEU A 22 -17.47 2.88 -35.94
CA LEU A 22 -18.46 3.59 -36.73
C LEU A 22 -17.84 4.81 -37.44
N ASN A 23 -17.03 5.61 -36.74
CA ASN A 23 -16.40 6.80 -37.30
C ASN A 23 -15.40 6.47 -38.41
N LEU A 24 -14.57 5.43 -38.20
CA LEU A 24 -13.61 4.96 -39.20
C LEU A 24 -14.28 4.44 -40.48
N GLU A 25 -15.42 3.74 -40.36
CA GLU A 25 -16.18 3.22 -41.50
C GLU A 25 -16.95 4.32 -42.26
N ARG A 26 -17.57 5.25 -41.52
CA ARG A 26 -18.55 6.21 -42.09
C ARG A 26 -17.95 7.11 -43.16
N GLY A 27 -16.67 7.44 -43.04
CA GLY A 27 -15.94 8.26 -44.02
C GLY A 27 -15.59 7.53 -45.31
N GLY A 28 -15.73 6.21 -45.36
CA GLY A 28 -15.42 5.39 -46.54
C GLY A 28 -13.93 5.27 -46.87
N LEU A 29 -13.04 5.77 -46.00
CA LEU A 29 -11.58 5.70 -46.17
C LEU A 29 -10.95 4.46 -45.54
N ALA A 30 -11.66 3.77 -44.64
CA ALA A 30 -11.18 2.55 -44.01
C ALA A 30 -12.17 1.39 -44.15
N GLU A 31 -11.63 0.18 -44.03
CA GLU A 31 -12.36 -1.07 -43.84
C GLU A 31 -11.98 -1.61 -42.44
N VAL A 32 -12.97 -1.74 -41.56
CA VAL A 32 -12.76 -2.11 -40.15
C VAL A 32 -13.09 -3.58 -39.92
N THR A 33 -12.11 -4.32 -39.42
CA THR A 33 -12.28 -5.65 -38.82
C THR A 33 -12.36 -5.49 -37.30
N SER A 34 -13.51 -5.73 -36.68
CA SER A 34 -13.65 -5.68 -35.22
C SER A 34 -13.53 -7.06 -34.58
N VAL A 35 -12.73 -7.18 -33.52
CA VAL A 35 -12.65 -8.40 -32.71
C VAL A 35 -13.57 -8.30 -31.50
N LEU A 36 -14.59 -9.16 -31.48
CA LEU A 36 -15.66 -9.20 -30.50
C LEU A 36 -15.52 -10.46 -29.64
N ARG A 37 -15.62 -10.34 -28.31
CA ARG A 37 -15.79 -11.52 -27.44
C ARG A 37 -17.26 -11.74 -27.11
N SER A 38 -17.74 -11.12 -26.03
CA SER A 38 -19.11 -11.26 -25.55
C SER A 38 -20.17 -10.89 -26.59
N ASN A 39 -19.89 -9.92 -27.46
CA ASN A 39 -20.85 -9.40 -28.43
C ASN A 39 -20.81 -10.09 -29.81
N PHE A 40 -19.91 -11.06 -30.03
CA PHE A 40 -19.72 -11.63 -31.36
C PHE A 40 -21.02 -12.17 -31.97
N GLN A 41 -21.75 -13.01 -31.21
CA GLN A 41 -22.97 -13.66 -31.71
C GLN A 41 -24.10 -12.67 -31.97
N VAL A 42 -24.31 -11.69 -31.07
CA VAL A 42 -25.38 -10.71 -31.22
C VAL A 42 -25.09 -9.76 -32.38
N VAL A 43 -23.86 -9.30 -32.55
CA VAL A 43 -23.49 -8.39 -33.65
C VAL A 43 -23.49 -9.12 -35.00
N ARG A 44 -23.01 -10.37 -35.04
CA ARG A 44 -23.09 -11.20 -36.25
C ARG A 44 -24.55 -11.34 -36.73
N THR A 45 -25.46 -11.67 -35.83
CA THR A 45 -26.87 -11.94 -36.18
C THR A 45 -27.72 -10.69 -36.36
N LYS A 46 -27.57 -9.68 -35.50
CA LYS A 46 -28.47 -8.51 -35.43
C LYS A 46 -27.79 -7.15 -35.66
N GLY A 47 -26.45 -7.12 -35.75
CA GLY A 47 -25.67 -5.90 -35.72
C GLY A 47 -25.73 -5.20 -34.36
N PHE A 48 -24.99 -4.10 -34.25
CA PHE A 48 -25.12 -3.17 -33.13
C PHE A 48 -26.37 -2.31 -33.28
N THR A 49 -27.00 -1.99 -32.15
CA THR A 49 -27.90 -0.85 -32.02
C THR A 49 -27.14 0.26 -31.32
N ILE A 50 -27.06 1.43 -31.94
CA ILE A 50 -26.30 2.59 -31.44
C ILE A 50 -27.30 3.73 -31.26
N ARG A 51 -27.56 4.12 -30.02
CA ARG A 51 -28.30 5.32 -29.66
C ARG A 51 -27.30 6.42 -29.41
N SER A 52 -27.28 7.45 -30.25
CA SER A 52 -26.22 8.44 -30.22
C SER A 52 -26.75 9.86 -30.34
N CYS A 53 -26.34 10.71 -29.40
CA CYS A 53 -26.59 12.15 -29.43
C CYS A 53 -26.02 12.85 -30.68
N GLN A 54 -25.06 12.23 -31.37
CA GLN A 54 -24.31 12.81 -32.48
C GLN A 54 -24.60 12.11 -33.81
N HIS A 55 -24.78 10.78 -33.77
CA HIS A 55 -25.00 9.95 -34.96
C HIS A 55 -26.47 9.73 -35.28
N GLY A 56 -27.37 9.95 -34.32
CA GLY A 56 -28.77 9.51 -34.34
C GLY A 56 -28.88 8.04 -33.93
N ASP A 57 -30.10 7.53 -33.94
CA ASP A 57 -30.36 6.11 -33.68
C ASP A 57 -30.03 5.28 -34.93
N ILE A 58 -29.10 4.34 -34.76
CA ILE A 58 -28.65 3.43 -35.82
C ILE A 58 -28.94 2.01 -35.38
N HIS A 59 -29.60 1.24 -36.24
CA HIS A 59 -29.90 -0.16 -36.00
C HIS A 59 -29.16 -1.05 -37.00
N ASN A 60 -28.87 -2.29 -36.59
CA ASN A 60 -28.29 -3.33 -37.45
C ASN A 60 -26.95 -2.92 -38.08
N TRP A 61 -26.20 -2.01 -37.45
CA TRP A 61 -24.90 -1.60 -37.94
C TRP A 61 -23.84 -2.66 -37.68
N ARG A 62 -22.96 -2.89 -38.64
CA ARG A 62 -21.82 -3.80 -38.50
C ARG A 62 -20.56 -3.15 -39.07
N PRO A 63 -19.38 -3.42 -38.48
CA PRO A 63 -18.11 -3.14 -39.16
C PRO A 63 -18.00 -4.01 -40.42
N THR A 64 -17.10 -3.67 -41.34
CA THR A 64 -16.84 -4.44 -42.57
C THR A 64 -16.66 -5.94 -42.27
N GLU A 65 -15.93 -6.26 -41.22
CA GLU A 65 -15.76 -7.63 -40.74
C GLU A 65 -15.87 -7.71 -39.20
N SER A 66 -16.43 -8.81 -38.70
CA SER A 66 -16.49 -9.13 -37.27
C SER A 66 -15.87 -10.50 -37.04
N LEU A 67 -14.92 -10.58 -36.12
CA LEU A 67 -14.21 -11.81 -35.73
C LEU A 67 -14.36 -12.08 -34.24
N ASP A 68 -14.21 -13.33 -33.82
CA ASP A 68 -14.22 -13.75 -32.40
C ASP A 68 -12.81 -13.94 -31.81
N ALA A 69 -11.78 -13.88 -32.65
CA ALA A 69 -10.38 -14.01 -32.28
C ALA A 69 -9.50 -13.02 -33.05
N ILE A 70 -8.29 -12.79 -32.53
CA ILE A 70 -7.28 -11.96 -33.20
C ILE A 70 -6.83 -12.68 -34.48
N PRO A 71 -6.95 -12.05 -35.67
CA PRO A 71 -6.50 -12.65 -36.91
C PRO A 71 -4.97 -12.64 -37.02
N ASN A 72 -4.45 -13.39 -37.99
CA ASN A 72 -3.06 -13.24 -38.42
C ASN A 72 -2.85 -11.85 -39.06
N ARG A 73 -1.58 -11.41 -39.11
CA ARG A 73 -1.20 -10.09 -39.64
C ARG A 73 -1.54 -9.83 -41.11
N TYR A 74 -1.91 -10.85 -41.89
CA TYR A 74 -2.30 -10.73 -43.29
C TYR A 74 -3.70 -11.30 -43.52
N ASP A 75 -4.47 -10.67 -44.42
CA ASP A 75 -5.71 -11.26 -44.93
C ASP A 75 -5.46 -12.39 -45.95
N ALA A 76 -6.53 -12.97 -46.47
CA ALA A 76 -6.46 -14.01 -47.50
C ALA A 76 -5.78 -13.55 -48.80
N GLN A 77 -5.66 -12.24 -49.02
CA GLN A 77 -5.00 -11.62 -50.17
C GLN A 77 -3.57 -11.15 -49.84
N GLY A 78 -3.06 -11.44 -48.64
CA GLY A 78 -1.72 -11.06 -48.21
C GLY A 78 -1.57 -9.59 -47.79
N ARG A 79 -2.67 -8.82 -47.64
CA ARG A 79 -2.62 -7.42 -47.22
C ARG A 79 -2.45 -7.34 -45.70
N PRO A 80 -1.54 -6.51 -45.18
CA PRO A 80 -1.42 -6.25 -43.73
C PRO A 80 -2.54 -5.33 -43.21
N PHE A 81 -2.60 -5.14 -41.89
CA PHE A 81 -3.36 -4.03 -41.29
C PHE A 81 -2.50 -2.76 -41.25
N ASP A 82 -3.04 -1.65 -41.75
CA ASP A 82 -2.41 -0.33 -41.67
C ASP A 82 -2.50 0.21 -40.22
N TYR A 83 -3.64 0.00 -39.55
CA TYR A 83 -3.85 0.39 -38.16
C TYR A 83 -4.38 -0.75 -37.28
N ILE A 84 -3.88 -0.85 -36.06
CA ILE A 84 -4.51 -1.60 -34.96
C ILE A 84 -5.00 -0.59 -33.93
N VAL A 85 -6.31 -0.53 -33.70
CA VAL A 85 -6.94 0.41 -32.76
C VAL A 85 -7.35 -0.33 -31.49
N CYS A 86 -6.77 0.07 -30.37
CA CYS A 86 -6.97 -0.51 -29.05
C CYS A 86 -7.90 0.37 -28.21
N CYS A 87 -9.11 -0.14 -27.94
CA CYS A 87 -10.13 0.52 -27.10
C CYS A 87 -10.52 -0.31 -25.87
N THR A 88 -9.79 -1.38 -25.57
CA THR A 88 -9.99 -2.17 -24.35
C THR A 88 -9.58 -1.38 -23.10
N LYS A 89 -10.09 -1.77 -21.93
CA LYS A 89 -9.60 -1.26 -20.65
C LYS A 89 -8.10 -1.52 -20.50
N ASN A 90 -7.37 -0.55 -19.96
CA ASN A 90 -5.94 -0.68 -19.73
C ASN A 90 -5.65 -1.28 -18.34
N ILE A 91 -5.37 -2.58 -18.32
CA ILE A 91 -5.20 -3.41 -17.12
C ILE A 91 -3.92 -4.25 -17.27
N PRO A 92 -2.72 -3.60 -17.26
CA PRO A 92 -1.46 -4.26 -17.59
C PRO A 92 -1.06 -5.35 -16.58
N ASP A 93 -1.66 -5.33 -15.40
CA ASP A 93 -1.50 -6.30 -14.32
C ASP A 93 -2.33 -7.59 -14.53
N ILE A 94 -3.00 -7.73 -15.68
CA ILE A 94 -3.76 -8.90 -16.11
C ILE A 94 -3.09 -9.51 -17.35
N ILE A 95 -2.80 -10.82 -17.28
CA ILE A 95 -2.11 -11.58 -18.33
C ILE A 95 -3.14 -12.44 -19.10
N PRO A 96 -3.02 -12.58 -20.43
CA PRO A 96 -2.04 -11.93 -21.31
C PRO A 96 -2.27 -10.43 -21.44
N THR A 97 -1.18 -9.67 -21.58
CA THR A 97 -1.27 -8.21 -21.76
C THR A 97 -1.83 -7.88 -23.14
N LEU A 98 -2.29 -6.64 -23.35
CA LEU A 98 -2.76 -6.23 -24.67
C LEU A 98 -1.68 -6.32 -25.76
N CYS A 99 -0.42 -6.04 -25.41
CA CYS A 99 0.73 -6.24 -26.29
C CYS A 99 0.83 -7.70 -26.77
N ASP A 100 0.63 -8.67 -25.86
CA ASP A 100 0.65 -10.09 -26.20
C ASP A 100 -0.53 -10.49 -27.08
N ILE A 101 -1.72 -9.93 -26.79
CA ILE A 101 -2.96 -10.20 -27.52
C ILE A 101 -2.84 -9.76 -28.98
N ILE A 102 -2.33 -8.55 -29.25
CA ILE A 102 -2.30 -8.01 -30.63
C ILE A 102 -1.10 -8.48 -31.45
N ALA A 103 -0.07 -9.06 -30.81
CA ALA A 103 1.18 -9.43 -31.48
C ALA A 103 1.03 -10.28 -32.77
N PRO A 104 0.08 -11.22 -32.87
CA PRO A 104 -0.13 -11.99 -34.11
C PRO A 104 -0.53 -11.14 -35.33
N ALA A 105 -1.20 -10.01 -35.09
CA ALA A 105 -1.74 -9.12 -36.12
C ALA A 105 -0.78 -7.97 -36.52
N VAL A 106 0.28 -7.71 -35.74
CA VAL A 106 1.21 -6.60 -36.00
C VAL A 106 2.17 -6.95 -37.13
N THR A 107 2.25 -6.10 -38.16
CA THR A 107 3.28 -6.16 -39.20
C THR A 107 4.41 -5.19 -38.88
N PRO A 108 5.64 -5.65 -38.60
CA PRO A 108 6.77 -4.79 -38.28
C PRO A 108 7.06 -3.75 -39.37
N GLY A 109 7.32 -2.49 -38.98
CA GLY A 109 7.64 -1.43 -39.94
C GLY A 109 6.46 -0.89 -40.76
N HIS A 110 5.28 -1.48 -40.63
CA HIS A 110 4.10 -1.11 -41.41
C HIS A 110 2.93 -0.68 -40.52
N THR A 111 2.44 -1.59 -39.66
CA THR A 111 1.24 -1.35 -38.85
C THR A 111 1.47 -0.22 -37.83
N ALA A 112 0.59 0.78 -37.80
CA ALA A 112 0.53 1.78 -36.74
C ALA A 112 -0.42 1.30 -35.62
N ILE A 113 0.00 1.40 -34.36
CA ILE A 113 -0.80 0.98 -33.20
C ILE A 113 -1.38 2.22 -32.54
N VAL A 114 -2.71 2.31 -32.48
CA VAL A 114 -3.46 3.45 -31.92
C VAL A 114 -4.05 3.06 -30.58
N LEU A 115 -3.65 3.74 -29.50
CA LEU A 115 -4.10 3.46 -28.14
C LEU A 115 -5.12 4.50 -27.69
N ILE A 116 -6.41 4.16 -27.80
CA ILE A 116 -7.53 4.98 -27.30
C ILE A 116 -7.91 4.45 -25.90
N GLN A 117 -6.97 4.55 -24.96
CA GLN A 117 -7.11 4.06 -23.60
C GLN A 117 -6.73 5.13 -22.59
N ASN A 118 -7.30 5.04 -21.38
CA ASN A 118 -7.00 5.96 -20.29
C ASN A 118 -5.63 5.68 -19.67
N GLY A 119 -5.04 6.73 -19.11
CA GLY A 119 -3.81 6.66 -18.31
C GLY A 119 -2.61 7.34 -18.94
N LEU A 120 -1.49 7.29 -18.23
CA LEU A 120 -0.18 7.82 -18.59
C LEU A 120 0.76 6.70 -19.02
N ASN A 121 1.73 7.05 -19.89
CA ASN A 121 2.81 6.18 -20.39
C ASN A 121 2.35 4.81 -20.93
N ILE A 122 1.11 4.73 -21.40
CA ILE A 122 0.50 3.48 -21.88
C ILE A 122 1.17 2.97 -23.16
N GLU A 123 1.88 3.86 -23.86
CA GLU A 123 2.60 3.64 -25.10
C GLU A 123 3.95 2.95 -24.89
N ARG A 124 4.60 3.15 -23.73
CA ARG A 124 5.98 2.67 -23.48
C ARG A 124 6.11 1.14 -23.65
N PRO A 125 5.18 0.30 -23.13
CA PRO A 125 5.24 -1.14 -23.35
C PRO A 125 5.13 -1.54 -24.82
N PHE A 126 4.35 -0.79 -25.62
CA PHE A 126 4.20 -1.06 -27.05
C PHE A 126 5.44 -0.69 -27.85
N ILE A 127 6.13 0.41 -27.51
CA ILE A 127 7.44 0.72 -28.11
C ILE A 127 8.44 -0.40 -27.81
N HIS A 128 8.49 -0.87 -26.57
CA HIS A 128 9.40 -1.96 -26.18
C HIS A 128 9.11 -3.25 -26.95
N ARG A 129 7.83 -3.60 -27.13
CA ARG A 129 7.42 -4.83 -27.82
C ARG A 129 7.50 -4.73 -29.35
N PHE A 130 7.23 -3.56 -29.91
CA PHE A 130 7.14 -3.30 -31.34
C PHE A 130 8.01 -2.09 -31.75
N PRO A 131 9.35 -2.19 -31.61
CA PRO A 131 10.25 -1.04 -31.76
C PRO A 131 10.26 -0.42 -33.15
N ASN A 132 9.85 -1.18 -34.17
CA ASN A 132 9.82 -0.74 -35.57
C ASN A 132 8.45 -0.16 -35.99
N ASN A 133 7.50 -0.03 -35.07
CA ASN A 133 6.13 0.38 -35.39
C ASN A 133 5.82 1.77 -34.84
N VAL A 134 4.97 2.51 -35.56
CA VAL A 134 4.46 3.81 -35.10
C VAL A 134 3.45 3.57 -33.98
N ILE A 135 3.60 4.27 -32.87
CA ILE A 135 2.63 4.27 -31.76
C ILE A 135 1.91 5.62 -31.75
N ILE A 136 0.58 5.57 -31.74
CA ILE A 136 -0.30 6.74 -31.78
C ILE A 136 -1.10 6.77 -30.48
N SER A 137 -1.01 7.89 -29.78
CA SER A 137 -1.75 8.17 -28.55
C SER A 137 -3.12 8.76 -28.88
N GLY A 138 -4.17 8.20 -28.29
CA GLY A 138 -5.54 8.70 -28.43
C GLY A 138 -6.17 9.05 -27.09
N ILE A 139 -6.57 10.31 -26.93
CA ILE A 139 -7.21 10.85 -25.73
C ILE A 139 -8.68 11.14 -26.06
N SER A 140 -9.54 10.16 -25.76
CA SER A 140 -10.99 10.28 -25.98
C SER A 140 -11.68 10.99 -24.81
N ARG A 141 -12.58 11.94 -25.10
CA ARG A 141 -13.45 12.66 -24.15
C ARG A 141 -14.90 12.47 -24.58
N ILE A 142 -15.43 11.28 -24.28
CA ILE A 142 -16.78 10.83 -24.66
C ILE A 142 -17.42 10.08 -23.48
N ASP A 143 -18.74 10.16 -23.36
CA ASP A 143 -19.55 9.20 -22.60
C ASP A 143 -20.26 8.28 -23.61
N ALA A 144 -19.72 7.07 -23.75
CA ALA A 144 -20.32 6.01 -24.54
C ALA A 144 -20.16 4.67 -23.81
N HIS A 145 -21.26 3.97 -23.60
CA HIS A 145 -21.27 2.72 -22.86
C HIS A 145 -22.25 1.71 -23.46
N GLU A 146 -21.99 0.44 -23.18
CA GLU A 146 -22.89 -0.64 -23.53
C GLU A 146 -23.93 -0.83 -22.42
N VAL A 147 -25.21 -0.64 -22.77
CA VAL A 147 -26.34 -0.76 -21.83
C VAL A 147 -26.97 -2.16 -21.84
N ALA A 148 -26.79 -2.90 -22.94
CA ALA A 148 -27.16 -4.31 -23.09
C ALA A 148 -26.29 -4.94 -24.19
N PRO A 149 -26.13 -6.28 -24.27
CA PRO A 149 -25.33 -6.93 -25.31
C PRO A 149 -25.64 -6.42 -26.72
N GLY A 150 -24.67 -5.77 -27.36
CA GLY A 150 -24.79 -5.18 -28.70
C GLY A 150 -25.59 -3.87 -28.77
N VAL A 151 -25.92 -3.24 -27.64
CA VAL A 151 -26.65 -1.97 -27.56
C VAL A 151 -25.77 -0.90 -26.92
N ILE A 152 -25.35 0.06 -27.73
CA ILE A 152 -24.48 1.18 -27.35
C ILE A 152 -25.30 2.44 -27.15
N GLU A 153 -25.03 3.15 -26.07
CA GLU A 153 -25.56 4.48 -25.78
C GLU A 153 -24.41 5.48 -25.72
N GLN A 154 -24.43 6.49 -26.59
CA GLN A 154 -23.52 7.63 -26.59
C GLN A 154 -24.27 8.88 -26.14
N LYS A 155 -23.90 9.41 -24.97
CA LYS A 155 -24.54 10.57 -24.32
C LYS A 155 -23.81 11.88 -24.57
N GLN A 156 -22.53 11.82 -24.91
CA GLN A 156 -21.70 12.99 -25.16
C GLN A 156 -21.08 12.93 -26.56
N ASN A 157 -20.90 14.10 -27.17
CA ASN A 157 -20.21 14.23 -28.45
C ASN A 157 -18.79 13.65 -28.34
N ASP A 158 -18.37 12.92 -29.38
CA ASP A 158 -17.04 12.35 -29.47
C ASP A 158 -16.02 13.44 -29.77
N LEU A 159 -15.15 13.70 -28.78
CA LEU A 159 -13.96 14.52 -28.90
C LEU A 159 -12.74 13.62 -28.72
N LEU A 160 -12.00 13.39 -29.79
CA LEU A 160 -10.82 12.53 -29.81
C LEU A 160 -9.58 13.35 -30.20
N HIS A 161 -8.62 13.44 -29.29
CA HIS A 161 -7.31 14.00 -29.60
C HIS A 161 -6.34 12.89 -29.97
N ILE A 162 -5.65 13.04 -31.09
CA ILE A 162 -4.73 12.05 -31.66
C ILE A 162 -3.36 12.66 -31.88
N GLY A 163 -2.30 11.97 -31.50
CA GLY A 163 -0.96 12.34 -31.93
C GLY A 163 0.03 11.19 -31.84
N ALA A 164 1.18 11.37 -32.50
CA ALA A 164 2.24 10.39 -32.47
C ALA A 164 2.96 10.44 -31.12
N PHE A 165 3.05 9.31 -30.43
CA PHE A 165 3.90 9.19 -29.26
C PHE A 165 5.32 8.86 -29.73
N ASN A 166 6.31 9.62 -29.26
CA ASN A 166 7.65 9.58 -29.83
C ASN A 166 8.31 8.20 -29.65
N ASN A 167 8.43 7.44 -30.73
CA ASN A 167 9.28 6.25 -30.80
C ASN A 167 10.68 6.68 -31.31
N PRO A 168 11.73 6.63 -30.46
CA PRO A 168 13.07 7.10 -30.84
C PRO A 168 13.71 6.34 -32.02
N SER A 169 13.24 5.12 -32.29
CA SER A 169 13.77 4.26 -33.36
C SER A 169 13.26 4.66 -34.74
N LEU A 170 12.31 5.60 -34.84
CA LEU A 170 11.65 5.97 -36.09
C LEU A 170 11.75 7.47 -36.37
N HIS A 171 11.82 7.83 -37.65
CA HIS A 171 11.87 9.24 -38.03
C HIS A 171 10.55 9.96 -37.69
N LEU A 172 10.62 11.07 -36.96
CA LEU A 172 9.45 11.80 -36.44
C LEU A 172 8.43 12.17 -37.53
N LYS A 173 8.90 12.48 -38.74
CA LYS A 173 8.05 12.80 -39.91
C LYS A 173 7.09 11.65 -40.26
N VAL A 174 7.56 10.39 -40.20
CA VAL A 174 6.75 9.20 -40.52
C VAL A 174 5.67 9.01 -39.46
N GLN A 175 6.04 9.14 -38.19
CA GLN A 175 5.14 8.98 -37.06
C GLN A 175 4.01 10.04 -37.10
N LYS A 176 4.37 11.31 -37.33
CA LYS A 176 3.41 12.42 -37.47
C LYS A 176 2.50 12.24 -38.69
N ALA A 177 3.01 11.72 -39.80
CA ALA A 177 2.22 11.47 -41.00
C ALA A 177 1.14 10.40 -40.75
N ALA A 178 1.49 9.29 -40.10
CA ALA A 178 0.53 8.24 -39.74
C ALA A 178 -0.56 8.78 -38.78
N ALA A 179 -0.19 9.55 -37.75
CA ALA A 179 -1.18 10.15 -36.85
C ALA A 179 -2.14 11.11 -37.58
N LYS A 180 -1.63 11.96 -38.49
CA LYS A 180 -2.48 12.85 -39.30
C LYS A 180 -3.39 12.09 -40.25
N ARG A 181 -2.90 11.01 -40.87
CA ARG A 181 -3.71 10.14 -41.72
C ARG A 181 -4.83 9.47 -40.92
N PHE A 182 -4.54 9.01 -39.70
CA PHE A 182 -5.58 8.46 -38.81
C PHE A 182 -6.67 9.49 -38.50
N VAL A 183 -6.30 10.74 -38.21
CA VAL A 183 -7.26 11.85 -37.98
C VAL A 183 -8.13 12.09 -39.22
N GLU A 184 -7.54 12.09 -40.42
CA GLU A 184 -8.28 12.23 -41.67
C GLU A 184 -9.34 11.13 -41.84
N ILE A 185 -8.94 9.86 -41.66
CA ILE A 185 -9.83 8.71 -41.77
C ILE A 185 -10.99 8.83 -40.77
N TYR A 186 -10.69 9.13 -39.51
CA TYR A 186 -11.67 9.20 -38.42
C TYR A 186 -12.65 10.38 -38.59
N SER A 187 -12.16 11.53 -39.07
CA SER A 187 -12.97 12.75 -39.22
C SER A 187 -13.80 12.81 -40.50
N MET A 188 -13.47 12.00 -41.52
CA MET A 188 -14.10 12.07 -42.85
C MET A 188 -15.63 11.88 -42.82
N GLY A 189 -16.17 11.16 -41.82
CA GLY A 189 -17.60 11.01 -41.64
C GLY A 189 -18.35 12.30 -41.26
N GLY A 190 -17.65 13.39 -40.94
CA GLY A 190 -18.19 14.74 -40.74
C GLY A 190 -19.07 14.94 -39.49
N LYS A 191 -19.17 13.93 -38.63
CA LYS A 191 -20.02 13.96 -37.43
C LYS A 191 -19.26 14.13 -36.12
N THR A 192 -18.01 13.67 -36.06
CA THR A 192 -17.15 13.64 -34.85
C THR A 192 -16.11 14.76 -34.86
N THR A 193 -15.55 15.09 -33.70
CA THR A 193 -14.42 16.01 -33.57
C THR A 193 -13.16 15.20 -33.25
N CYS A 194 -12.37 14.89 -34.27
CA CYS A 194 -11.06 14.27 -34.09
C CYS A 194 -9.95 15.24 -34.52
N LEU A 195 -9.05 15.56 -33.59
CA LEU A 195 -8.05 16.62 -33.73
C LEU A 195 -6.64 16.05 -33.61
N TYR A 196 -5.76 16.47 -34.51
CA TYR A 196 -4.34 16.18 -34.41
C TYR A 196 -3.69 17.07 -33.33
N GLN A 197 -3.01 16.45 -32.37
CA GLN A 197 -2.30 17.10 -31.28
C GLN A 197 -0.80 16.83 -31.38
N PRO A 198 0.05 17.88 -31.54
CA PRO A 198 1.49 17.72 -31.54
C PRO A 198 2.05 17.30 -30.18
N ASP A 199 1.43 17.74 -29.09
CA ASP A 199 1.81 17.43 -27.71
C ASP A 199 0.69 16.64 -27.03
N VAL A 200 0.72 15.32 -27.22
CA VAL A 200 -0.27 14.41 -26.62
C VAL A 200 -0.05 14.19 -25.13
N ASP A 201 1.16 14.43 -24.64
CA ASP A 201 1.49 14.26 -23.23
C ASP A 201 0.82 15.34 -22.39
N PHE A 202 0.80 16.59 -22.88
CA PHE A 202 0.02 17.67 -22.25
C PHE A 202 -1.46 17.29 -22.09
N ASP A 203 -2.08 16.71 -23.12
CA ASP A 203 -3.48 16.30 -23.07
C ASP A 203 -3.75 15.12 -22.13
N ARG A 204 -2.81 14.17 -22.05
CA ARG A 204 -2.87 13.08 -21.07
C ARG A 204 -2.81 13.63 -19.66
N TRP A 205 -1.84 14.51 -19.36
CA TRP A 205 -1.71 15.17 -18.07
C TRP A 205 -2.96 15.99 -17.70
N SER A 206 -3.46 16.79 -18.64
CA SER A 206 -4.71 17.54 -18.47
C SER A 206 -5.88 16.62 -18.09
N LYS A 207 -6.03 15.47 -18.76
CA LYS A 207 -7.10 14.51 -18.45
C LYS A 207 -6.89 13.80 -17.10
N LEU A 208 -5.64 13.59 -16.69
CA LEU A 208 -5.30 12.96 -15.41
C LEU A 208 -5.69 13.80 -14.20
N VAL A 209 -5.83 15.13 -14.34
CA VAL A 209 -6.36 15.98 -13.26
C VAL A 209 -7.71 15.45 -12.78
N TYR A 210 -8.60 15.06 -13.69
CA TYR A 210 -9.85 14.38 -13.34
C TYR A 210 -9.65 12.89 -13.03
N ASN A 211 -8.97 12.16 -13.91
CA ASN A 211 -8.89 10.71 -13.84
C ASN A 211 -8.12 10.19 -12.61
N ALA A 212 -7.10 10.89 -12.13
CA ALA A 212 -6.33 10.46 -10.96
C ALA A 212 -6.93 10.98 -9.62
N SER A 213 -7.94 11.85 -9.69
CA SER A 213 -8.64 12.40 -8.51
C SER A 213 -10.06 11.82 -8.37
N PHE A 214 -11.03 12.34 -9.13
CA PHE A 214 -12.43 11.96 -9.04
C PHE A 214 -12.64 10.45 -9.27
N ASN A 215 -12.06 9.85 -10.32
CA ASN A 215 -12.31 8.42 -10.60
C ASN A 215 -12.00 7.50 -9.41
N PRO A 216 -10.77 7.49 -8.84
CA PRO A 216 -10.47 6.61 -7.73
C PRO A 216 -11.22 6.97 -6.46
N ILE A 217 -11.36 8.26 -6.14
CA ILE A 217 -12.05 8.69 -4.91
C ILE A 217 -13.52 8.27 -4.95
N CYS A 218 -14.22 8.53 -6.05
CA CYS A 218 -15.60 8.09 -6.27
C CYS A 218 -15.73 6.56 -6.23
N ALA A 219 -14.81 5.83 -6.89
CA ALA A 219 -14.84 4.37 -6.89
C ALA A 219 -14.65 3.77 -5.49
N LEU A 220 -13.69 4.29 -4.72
CA LEU A 220 -13.39 3.83 -3.36
C LEU A 220 -14.52 4.18 -2.39
N ALA A 221 -15.09 5.39 -2.50
CA ALA A 221 -16.21 5.84 -1.67
C ALA A 221 -17.57 5.27 -2.10
N ARG A 222 -17.68 4.74 -3.32
CA ARG A 222 -18.94 4.34 -3.98
C ARG A 222 -19.94 5.49 -4.09
N LEU A 223 -19.45 6.65 -4.50
CA LEU A 223 -20.23 7.88 -4.66
C LEU A 223 -20.01 8.47 -6.05
N ASN A 224 -21.06 8.96 -6.70
CA ASN A 224 -20.89 9.76 -7.91
C ASN A 224 -20.26 11.14 -7.62
N THR A 225 -19.88 11.91 -8.65
CA THR A 225 -19.17 13.20 -8.44
C THR A 225 -20.02 14.24 -7.70
N GLY A 226 -21.33 14.27 -7.93
CA GLY A 226 -22.25 15.19 -7.25
C GLY A 226 -22.44 14.81 -5.78
N GLU A 227 -22.61 13.53 -5.48
CA GLU A 227 -22.66 12.99 -4.12
C GLU A 227 -21.38 13.29 -3.35
N LEU A 228 -20.22 13.05 -3.97
CA LEU A 228 -18.91 13.34 -3.37
C LEU A 228 -18.79 14.82 -3.00
N GLN A 229 -19.23 15.73 -3.89
CA GLN A 229 -19.23 17.16 -3.61
C GLN A 229 -20.20 17.56 -2.51
N ARG A 230 -21.37 16.92 -2.43
CA ARG A 230 -22.36 17.17 -1.36
C ARG A 230 -21.87 16.78 0.04
N THR A 231 -20.80 15.98 0.15
CA THR A 231 -20.13 15.75 1.44
C THR A 231 -19.47 17.00 2.02
N GLY A 232 -19.27 18.05 1.19
CA GLY A 232 -18.65 19.31 1.54
C GLY A 232 -17.13 19.22 1.68
N ARG A 233 -16.65 18.43 2.64
CA ARG A 233 -15.23 18.42 3.05
C ARG A 233 -14.29 17.74 2.06
N VAL A 234 -14.73 16.64 1.43
CA VAL A 234 -13.83 15.73 0.68
C VAL A 234 -13.20 16.38 -0.55
N VAL A 235 -13.90 17.33 -1.17
CA VAL A 235 -13.38 18.08 -2.32
C VAL A 235 -12.12 18.85 -1.93
N ASP A 236 -12.20 19.61 -0.83
CA ASP A 236 -11.10 20.47 -0.38
C ASP A 236 -9.96 19.68 0.26
N THR A 237 -10.28 18.59 0.97
CA THR A 237 -9.27 17.83 1.74
C THR A 237 -8.65 16.66 0.99
N LEU A 238 -9.24 16.22 -0.13
CA LEU A 238 -8.75 15.05 -0.87
C LEU A 238 -8.71 15.26 -2.39
N VAL A 239 -9.80 15.72 -3.01
CA VAL A 239 -9.87 15.88 -4.48
C VAL A 239 -8.89 16.95 -4.97
N ILE A 240 -8.96 18.17 -4.42
CA ILE A 240 -8.07 19.27 -4.80
C ILE A 240 -6.61 18.94 -4.49
N PRO A 241 -6.25 18.39 -3.31
CA PRO A 241 -4.89 17.91 -3.05
C PRO A 241 -4.39 16.88 -4.07
N ALA A 242 -5.21 15.88 -4.44
CA ALA A 242 -4.86 14.91 -5.47
C ALA A 242 -4.61 15.59 -6.84
N MET A 243 -5.46 16.56 -7.22
CA MET A 243 -5.27 17.34 -8.45
C MET A 243 -3.96 18.15 -8.41
N LYS A 244 -3.65 18.79 -7.27
CA LYS A 244 -2.40 19.55 -7.10
C LYS A 244 -1.16 18.67 -7.23
N GLU A 245 -1.20 17.44 -6.71
CA GLU A 245 -0.12 16.47 -6.90
C GLU A 245 0.06 16.11 -8.38
N VAL A 246 -1.03 15.88 -9.13
CA VAL A 246 -0.94 15.66 -10.59
C VAL A 246 -0.27 16.85 -11.28
N LEU A 247 -0.67 18.08 -10.95
CA LEU A 247 -0.08 19.30 -11.52
C LEU A 247 1.41 19.41 -11.21
N ALA A 248 1.81 19.17 -9.96
CA ALA A 248 3.22 19.24 -9.54
C ALA A 248 4.09 18.20 -10.27
N VAL A 249 3.58 16.97 -10.44
CA VAL A 249 4.29 15.94 -11.21
C VAL A 249 4.35 16.32 -12.69
N ALA A 250 3.24 16.78 -13.27
CA ALA A 250 3.18 17.20 -14.68
C ALA A 250 4.18 18.33 -14.98
N GLU A 251 4.29 19.33 -14.10
CA GLU A 251 5.25 20.42 -14.23
C GLU A 251 6.70 19.90 -14.25
N LYS A 252 7.08 19.01 -13.32
CA LYS A 252 8.39 18.36 -13.33
C LYS A 252 8.60 17.40 -14.50
N ALA A 253 7.51 16.91 -15.10
CA ALA A 253 7.53 16.15 -16.34
C ALA A 253 7.72 17.01 -17.59
N GLY A 254 7.69 18.34 -17.47
CA GLY A 254 7.83 19.28 -18.58
C GLY A 254 6.49 19.72 -19.19
N HIS A 255 5.37 19.38 -18.55
CA HIS A 255 4.01 19.67 -19.01
C HIS A 255 3.28 20.54 -17.98
N ALA A 256 3.68 21.81 -17.88
CA ALA A 256 3.06 22.76 -16.97
C ALA A 256 1.59 23.01 -17.34
N LEU A 257 0.67 22.56 -16.49
CA LEU A 257 -0.77 22.80 -16.63
C LEU A 257 -1.17 24.08 -15.88
N PRO A 258 -2.14 24.86 -16.40
CA PRO A 258 -2.62 26.06 -15.70
C PRO A 258 -3.38 25.67 -14.44
N GLU A 259 -3.16 26.36 -13.32
CA GLU A 259 -3.84 26.07 -12.05
C GLU A 259 -5.38 26.19 -12.15
N SER A 260 -5.88 27.02 -13.08
CA SER A 260 -7.32 27.14 -13.36
C SER A 260 -7.99 25.81 -13.71
N ILE A 261 -7.23 24.82 -14.21
CA ILE A 261 -7.74 23.50 -14.59
C ILE A 261 -8.41 22.77 -13.42
N ILE A 262 -7.98 23.04 -12.17
CA ILE A 262 -8.62 22.48 -10.97
C ILE A 262 -10.07 22.97 -10.89
N ASN A 263 -10.27 24.28 -10.96
CA ASN A 263 -11.59 24.89 -10.90
C ASN A 263 -12.44 24.53 -12.13
N ASP A 264 -11.83 24.44 -13.31
CA ASP A 264 -12.51 24.01 -14.54
C ASP A 264 -13.00 22.56 -14.41
N THR A 265 -12.17 21.67 -13.85
CA THR A 265 -12.51 20.26 -13.65
C THR A 265 -13.64 20.07 -12.62
N ILE A 266 -13.65 20.87 -11.55
CA ILE A 266 -14.73 20.85 -10.57
C ILE A 266 -16.02 21.38 -11.20
N ARG A 267 -15.96 22.53 -11.90
CA ARG A 267 -17.12 23.14 -12.56
C ARG A 267 -17.73 22.26 -13.66
N SER A 268 -16.91 21.48 -14.37
CA SER A 268 -17.41 20.54 -15.39
C SER A 268 -18.13 19.32 -14.81
N ASN A 269 -18.14 19.17 -13.48
CA ASN A 269 -18.85 18.11 -12.77
C ASN A 269 -19.78 18.75 -11.74
N PRO A 270 -20.85 19.43 -12.14
CA PRO A 270 -21.67 20.21 -11.22
C PRO A 270 -22.32 19.33 -10.15
N ILE A 271 -22.48 19.88 -8.94
CA ILE A 271 -22.96 19.16 -7.75
C ILE A 271 -24.33 18.49 -7.90
N ASN A 272 -25.17 19.03 -8.80
CA ASN A 272 -26.51 18.53 -9.07
C ASN A 272 -26.55 17.40 -10.10
N ASP A 273 -25.44 17.17 -10.82
CA ASP A 273 -25.34 16.13 -11.83
C ASP A 273 -24.71 14.90 -11.18
N ASN A 274 -25.48 13.81 -11.12
CA ASN A 274 -25.04 12.54 -10.54
C ASN A 274 -24.15 11.76 -11.54
N ILE A 275 -23.02 12.36 -11.95
CA ILE A 275 -22.10 11.77 -12.93
C ILE A 275 -21.28 10.68 -12.25
N THR A 276 -21.49 9.43 -12.66
CA THR A 276 -20.72 8.28 -12.15
C THR A 276 -19.44 8.11 -12.97
N PRO A 277 -18.25 8.22 -12.37
CA PRO A 277 -17.00 8.10 -13.12
C PRO A 277 -16.72 6.66 -13.57
N SER A 278 -15.93 6.49 -14.63
CA SER A 278 -15.78 5.19 -15.31
C SER A 278 -15.21 4.08 -14.42
N MET A 279 -14.28 4.42 -13.51
CA MET A 279 -13.69 3.45 -12.59
C MET A 279 -14.72 2.92 -11.57
N GLN A 280 -15.66 3.77 -11.14
CA GLN A 280 -16.75 3.35 -10.26
C GLN A 280 -17.72 2.43 -11.00
N ILE A 281 -18.08 2.76 -12.25
CA ILE A 281 -18.92 1.89 -13.10
C ILE A 281 -18.26 0.51 -13.26
N ASP A 282 -16.95 0.47 -13.50
CA ASP A 282 -16.21 -0.79 -13.58
C ASP A 282 -16.29 -1.58 -12.27
N LEU A 283 -16.12 -0.91 -11.13
CA LEU A 283 -16.22 -1.55 -9.81
C LEU A 283 -17.62 -2.09 -9.53
N GLU A 284 -18.68 -1.35 -9.87
CA GLU A 284 -20.09 -1.76 -9.75
C GLU A 284 -20.38 -3.01 -10.60
N LYS A 285 -19.79 -3.08 -11.80
CA LYS A 285 -19.90 -4.24 -12.70
C LYS A 285 -18.98 -5.40 -12.31
N GLY A 286 -18.14 -5.26 -11.29
CA GLY A 286 -17.14 -6.27 -10.91
C GLY A 286 -16.04 -6.45 -11.95
N ASN A 287 -15.78 -5.44 -12.77
CA ASN A 287 -14.68 -5.39 -13.71
C ASN A 287 -13.38 -4.96 -13.02
N PHE A 288 -12.25 -5.31 -13.65
CA PHE A 288 -10.95 -4.78 -13.28
C PHE A 288 -10.85 -3.27 -13.55
N ILE A 289 -10.06 -2.57 -12.74
CA ILE A 289 -9.92 -1.10 -12.79
C ILE A 289 -8.56 -0.67 -13.36
N GLU A 290 -8.55 0.49 -14.04
CA GLU A 290 -7.40 1.06 -14.76
C GLU A 290 -6.42 1.80 -13.83
N HIS A 291 -6.20 1.30 -12.62
CA HIS A 291 -5.46 1.99 -11.55
C HIS A 291 -3.95 2.17 -11.85
N GLU A 292 -3.32 1.19 -12.50
CA GLU A 292 -1.87 1.22 -12.78
C GLU A 292 -1.47 2.43 -13.61
N ASN A 293 -2.17 2.71 -14.72
CA ASN A 293 -1.81 3.80 -15.60
C ASN A 293 -2.48 5.13 -15.26
N ILE A 294 -3.59 5.11 -14.50
CA ILE A 294 -4.26 6.35 -14.08
C ILE A 294 -3.59 6.96 -12.85
N ILE A 295 -3.18 6.15 -11.87
CA ILE A 295 -2.65 6.63 -10.60
C ILE A 295 -1.22 6.15 -10.41
N GLY A 296 -0.98 4.84 -10.57
CA GLY A 296 0.33 4.23 -10.31
C GLY A 296 1.44 4.88 -11.12
N GLU A 297 1.17 5.19 -12.40
CA GLU A 297 2.15 5.82 -13.26
C GLU A 297 2.45 7.28 -12.88
N VAL A 298 1.46 8.03 -12.39
CA VAL A 298 1.67 9.38 -11.89
C VAL A 298 2.52 9.35 -10.62
N VAL A 299 2.27 8.38 -9.72
CA VAL A 299 3.07 8.17 -8.51
C VAL A 299 4.51 7.78 -8.88
N ARG A 300 4.71 6.90 -9.86
CA ARG A 300 6.04 6.52 -10.37
C ARG A 300 6.80 7.71 -10.96
N GLU A 301 6.16 8.49 -11.83
CA GLU A 301 6.77 9.72 -12.38
C GLU A 301 7.09 10.74 -11.28
N GLY A 302 6.23 10.88 -10.27
CA GLY A 302 6.49 11.74 -9.12
C GLY A 302 7.71 11.29 -8.33
N HIS A 303 7.82 10.00 -8.03
CA HIS A 303 8.97 9.43 -7.34
C HIS A 303 10.27 9.61 -8.13
N GLU A 304 10.28 9.29 -9.43
CA GLU A 304 11.45 9.45 -10.31
C GLU A 304 11.95 10.90 -10.37
N ARG A 305 11.06 11.87 -10.19
CA ARG A 305 11.35 13.31 -10.29
C ARG A 305 11.46 14.01 -8.94
N GLY A 306 11.42 13.27 -7.83
CA GLY A 306 11.50 13.83 -6.47
C GLY A 306 10.31 14.70 -6.06
N VAL A 307 9.13 14.48 -6.65
CA VAL A 307 7.87 15.15 -6.28
C VAL A 307 7.11 14.27 -5.31
N ALA A 308 6.79 14.83 -4.14
CA ALA A 308 5.96 14.14 -3.16
C ALA A 308 4.52 14.00 -3.68
N THR A 309 3.99 12.79 -3.65
CA THR A 309 2.61 12.47 -4.05
C THR A 309 1.86 11.68 -2.95
N PRO A 310 1.81 12.17 -1.70
CA PRO A 310 1.26 11.41 -0.58
C PRO A 310 -0.21 11.00 -0.77
N VAL A 311 -1.07 11.88 -1.32
CA VAL A 311 -2.49 11.57 -1.55
C VAL A 311 -2.65 10.53 -2.65
N LEU A 312 -2.01 10.74 -3.81
CA LEU A 312 -2.07 9.79 -4.93
C LEU A 312 -1.45 8.44 -4.57
N SER A 313 -0.40 8.42 -3.73
CA SER A 313 0.22 7.18 -3.24
C SER A 313 -0.77 6.35 -2.42
N ILE A 314 -1.53 6.99 -1.52
CA ILE A 314 -2.57 6.29 -0.74
C ILE A 314 -3.69 5.79 -1.64
N LEU A 315 -4.18 6.62 -2.56
CA LEU A 315 -5.22 6.24 -3.50
C LEU A 315 -4.78 5.06 -4.38
N TYR A 316 -3.53 5.05 -4.83
CA TYR A 316 -2.95 3.96 -5.60
C TYR A 316 -2.96 2.63 -4.81
N GLU A 317 -2.44 2.62 -3.59
CA GLU A 317 -2.41 1.40 -2.76
C GLU A 317 -3.80 0.85 -2.44
N LEU A 318 -4.77 1.74 -2.17
CA LEU A 318 -6.17 1.34 -1.98
C LEU A 318 -6.76 0.74 -3.26
N CYS A 319 -6.48 1.33 -4.43
CA CYS A 319 -6.88 0.77 -5.71
C CYS A 319 -6.21 -0.59 -5.99
N CYS A 320 -4.94 -0.78 -5.62
CA CYS A 320 -4.26 -2.08 -5.71
C CYS A 320 -4.97 -3.14 -4.87
N ALA A 321 -5.38 -2.81 -3.64
CA ALA A 321 -6.14 -3.72 -2.78
C ALA A 321 -7.52 -4.07 -3.39
N VAL A 322 -8.22 -3.09 -3.97
CA VAL A 322 -9.48 -3.32 -4.68
C VAL A 322 -9.28 -4.22 -5.89
N GLN A 323 -8.26 -3.96 -6.71
CA GLN A 323 -7.91 -4.77 -7.86
C GLN A 323 -7.58 -6.22 -7.45
N TRP A 324 -6.79 -6.41 -6.40
CA TRP A 324 -6.48 -7.73 -5.86
C TRP A 324 -7.74 -8.51 -5.47
N LYS A 325 -8.69 -7.85 -4.78
CA LYS A 325 -9.99 -8.43 -4.44
C LYS A 325 -10.81 -8.82 -5.67
N LEU A 326 -10.81 -8.00 -6.72
CA LEU A 326 -11.48 -8.30 -7.99
C LEU A 326 -10.84 -9.51 -8.69
N LYS A 327 -9.50 -9.66 -8.63
CA LYS A 327 -8.80 -10.85 -9.16
C LYS A 327 -9.20 -12.11 -8.40
N GLY A 328 -9.26 -12.05 -7.07
CA GLY A 328 -9.72 -13.17 -6.23
C GLY A 328 -11.11 -13.66 -6.60
N LYS A 329 -12.10 -12.76 -6.66
CA LYS A 329 -13.47 -13.10 -7.04
C LYS A 329 -13.59 -13.75 -8.42
N ARG A 330 -12.83 -13.28 -9.41
CA ARG A 330 -12.83 -13.89 -10.74
C ARG A 330 -12.14 -15.24 -10.76
N ASN A 331 -11.08 -15.43 -9.97
CA ASN A 331 -10.44 -16.73 -9.82
C ASN A 331 -11.42 -17.74 -9.18
N ASP A 332 -12.15 -17.36 -8.13
CA ASP A 332 -13.17 -18.21 -7.51
C ASP A 332 -14.29 -18.58 -8.50
N LEU A 333 -14.77 -17.60 -9.30
CA LEU A 333 -15.76 -17.84 -10.37
C LEU A 333 -15.23 -18.73 -11.51
N THR A 334 -13.93 -18.69 -11.80
CA THR A 334 -13.32 -19.60 -12.81
C THR A 334 -13.00 -20.99 -12.26
N VAL A 335 -12.78 -21.12 -10.95
CA VAL A 335 -12.55 -22.40 -10.26
C VAL A 335 -13.86 -23.21 -10.17
N ASP A 336 -15.01 -22.55 -9.95
CA ASP A 336 -16.32 -23.21 -9.98
C ASP A 336 -16.75 -23.64 -11.41
N ALA A 337 -16.22 -23.01 -12.46
CA ALA A 337 -16.62 -23.25 -13.85
C ALA A 337 -15.73 -24.23 -14.64
N ARG A 338 -14.57 -24.64 -14.09
CA ARG A 338 -13.63 -25.56 -14.74
C ARG A 338 -13.16 -26.63 -13.76
N THR A 339 -14.00 -27.66 -13.62
CA THR A 339 -13.72 -29.06 -13.26
C THR A 339 -12.52 -29.39 -12.37
N ALA A 340 -12.82 -30.26 -11.40
CA ALA A 340 -12.05 -31.46 -11.03
C ALA A 340 -10.85 -31.81 -11.95
N HIS A 341 -9.75 -32.19 -11.30
CA HIS A 341 -8.50 -32.71 -11.86
C HIS A 341 -7.57 -31.68 -12.54
N LEU A 342 -6.65 -31.11 -11.76
CA LEU A 342 -5.23 -31.49 -11.70
C LEU A 342 -4.44 -30.44 -10.88
N SER A 343 -3.38 -30.92 -10.26
CA SER A 343 -2.82 -30.44 -9.00
C SER A 343 -1.74 -29.35 -9.11
N SER A 344 -1.70 -28.55 -8.03
CA SER A 344 -0.55 -28.03 -7.27
C SER A 344 0.66 -27.44 -8.01
N ARG A 345 1.00 -26.19 -7.65
CA ARG A 345 2.38 -25.75 -7.35
C ARG A 345 2.38 -24.31 -6.82
N PHE A 346 2.10 -24.10 -5.54
CA PHE A 346 2.61 -22.96 -4.75
C PHE A 346 2.64 -23.39 -3.27
N ALA A 347 3.67 -22.94 -2.54
CA ALA A 347 3.96 -23.35 -1.17
C ALA A 347 2.77 -23.08 -0.22
N PRO A 348 2.50 -23.97 0.76
CA PRO A 348 1.32 -23.85 1.60
C PRO A 348 1.45 -22.68 2.58
N ARG A 349 0.35 -21.91 2.74
CA ARG A 349 0.14 -21.06 3.91
C ARG A 349 0.18 -21.94 5.16
N LEU A 350 0.81 -21.46 6.23
CA LEU A 350 0.69 -22.06 7.55
C LEU A 350 -0.69 -21.71 8.12
N SER A 351 -1.73 -22.42 7.66
CA SER A 351 -3.09 -22.33 8.22
C SER A 351 -3.33 -23.44 9.24
N SER A 352 -4.23 -23.20 10.17
CA SER A 352 -4.68 -24.14 11.20
C SER A 352 -5.23 -25.47 10.65
N PRO A 353 -5.23 -26.57 11.43
CA PRO A 353 -6.08 -27.73 11.18
C PRO A 353 -7.55 -27.30 11.28
N GLN A 354 -8.36 -27.82 10.35
CA GLN A 354 -9.73 -27.38 10.05
C GLN A 354 -10.68 -27.26 11.25
N THR A 355 -11.34 -26.11 11.32
CA THR A 355 -12.76 -25.96 11.66
C THR A 355 -13.39 -25.02 10.61
N PRO A 356 -14.64 -25.23 10.16
CA PRO A 356 -15.24 -24.41 9.12
C PRO A 356 -15.64 -23.05 9.68
N ALA A 357 -14.66 -22.16 9.81
CA ALA A 357 -14.89 -20.74 10.10
C ALA A 357 -14.96 -19.98 8.77
N ALA A 358 -15.97 -19.12 8.64
CA ALA A 358 -16.14 -18.21 7.51
C ALA A 358 -14.83 -17.48 7.18
N ALA A 359 -14.52 -17.32 5.89
CA ALA A 359 -13.36 -16.56 5.44
C ALA A 359 -13.29 -15.21 6.17
N PRO A 360 -12.14 -14.81 6.75
CA PRO A 360 -12.05 -13.56 7.48
C PRO A 360 -12.31 -12.40 6.52
N ASN A 361 -13.47 -11.76 6.67
CA ASN A 361 -13.78 -10.51 5.99
C ASN A 361 -12.78 -9.46 6.51
N LEU A 362 -11.82 -9.03 5.68
CA LEU A 362 -11.00 -7.86 5.98
C LEU A 362 -11.94 -6.66 6.20
N GLY A 363 -12.02 -6.18 7.44
CA GLY A 363 -12.76 -4.98 7.80
C GLY A 363 -12.05 -3.72 7.31
N LEU A 364 -12.80 -2.65 7.04
CA LEU A 364 -12.21 -1.32 6.77
C LEU A 364 -11.24 -0.87 7.88
N LEU A 365 -11.51 -1.28 9.13
CA LEU A 365 -10.62 -1.04 10.26
C LEU A 365 -9.28 -1.77 10.12
N ASP A 366 -9.26 -3.02 9.64
CA ASP A 366 -8.01 -3.77 9.47
C ASP A 366 -7.10 -3.08 8.44
N LEU A 367 -7.70 -2.55 7.37
CA LEU A 367 -6.99 -1.77 6.34
C LEU A 367 -6.48 -0.43 6.89
N GLU A 368 -7.30 0.30 7.65
CA GLU A 368 -6.89 1.53 8.33
C GLU A 368 -5.70 1.28 9.26
N LEU A 369 -5.76 0.23 10.08
CA LEU A 369 -4.72 -0.12 11.04
C LEU A 369 -3.44 -0.60 10.34
N MET A 370 -3.55 -1.41 9.29
CA MET A 370 -2.38 -1.82 8.50
C MET A 370 -1.73 -0.60 7.81
N HIS A 371 -2.54 0.30 7.26
CA HIS A 371 -2.07 1.56 6.68
C HIS A 371 -1.34 2.40 7.73
N ASN A 372 -1.98 2.66 8.88
CA ASN A 372 -1.39 3.40 10.00
C ASN A 372 -0.08 2.77 10.47
N PHE A 373 0.05 1.44 10.44
CA PHE A 373 1.31 0.79 10.79
C PHE A 373 2.42 1.14 9.81
N CYS A 374 2.13 1.10 8.51
CA CYS A 374 3.09 1.35 7.44
C CYS A 374 3.41 2.84 7.19
N THR A 375 2.59 3.76 7.70
CA THR A 375 2.79 5.21 7.54
C THR A 375 3.21 5.93 8.81
N SER A 376 2.78 5.47 9.97
CA SER A 376 2.98 6.17 11.24
C SER A 376 3.60 5.28 12.33
N THR A 377 3.01 4.11 12.64
CA THR A 377 3.44 3.29 13.79
C THR A 377 4.88 2.79 13.65
N TYR A 378 5.31 2.37 12.45
CA TYR A 378 6.68 1.89 12.25
C TYR A 378 7.74 2.93 12.65
N ALA A 379 7.43 4.22 12.46
CA ALA A 379 8.36 5.31 12.73
C ALA A 379 8.57 5.53 14.24
N THR A 380 7.68 5.00 15.10
CA THR A 380 7.76 5.09 16.55
C THR A 380 8.36 3.84 17.20
N LEU A 381 8.79 2.85 16.41
CA LEU A 381 9.35 1.61 16.96
C LEU A 381 10.86 1.72 17.22
N SER A 382 11.58 2.54 16.47
CA SER A 382 13.02 2.75 16.64
C SER A 382 13.42 4.11 16.10
N ASN A 383 14.47 4.71 16.69
CA ASN A 383 15.06 5.95 16.18
C ASN A 383 15.95 5.71 14.95
N ASP A 384 16.38 4.47 14.72
CA ASP A 384 17.25 4.10 13.60
C ASP A 384 16.45 3.91 12.32
N SER A 385 16.85 4.63 11.26
CA SER A 385 16.18 4.60 9.96
C SER A 385 16.17 3.21 9.31
N ALA A 386 17.25 2.44 9.44
CA ALA A 386 17.32 1.10 8.85
C ALA A 386 16.39 0.12 9.57
N ILE A 387 16.25 0.25 10.89
CA ILE A 387 15.31 -0.54 11.68
C ILE A 387 13.86 -0.12 11.39
N ARG A 388 13.58 1.17 11.19
CA ARG A 388 12.27 1.65 10.74
C ARG A 388 11.88 1.05 9.38
N ASP A 389 12.77 1.07 8.40
CA ASP A 389 12.51 0.47 7.08
C ASP A 389 12.31 -1.05 7.15
N LEU A 390 13.06 -1.73 8.03
CA LEU A 390 12.87 -3.14 8.33
C LEU A 390 11.42 -3.42 8.76
N TRP A 391 10.92 -2.67 9.76
CA TRP A 391 9.55 -2.81 10.27
C TRP A 391 8.50 -2.46 9.22
N ARG A 392 8.71 -1.36 8.48
CA ARG A 392 7.78 -0.88 7.45
C ARG A 392 7.59 -1.85 6.29
N ILE A 393 8.68 -2.47 5.81
CA ILE A 393 8.66 -3.21 4.55
C ILE A 393 8.81 -4.72 4.78
N ARG A 394 9.89 -5.13 5.45
CA ARG A 394 10.27 -6.56 5.51
C ARG A 394 9.40 -7.31 6.51
N ILE A 395 9.18 -6.75 7.70
CA ILE A 395 8.38 -7.41 8.73
C ILE A 395 6.91 -7.42 8.37
N VAL A 396 6.35 -6.34 7.81
CA VAL A 396 4.96 -6.35 7.30
C VAL A 396 4.78 -7.46 6.26
N ARG A 397 5.68 -7.58 5.27
CA ARG A 397 5.62 -8.66 4.26
C ARG A 397 5.73 -10.06 4.85
N LEU A 398 6.55 -10.23 5.89
CA LEU A 398 6.66 -11.49 6.62
C LEU A 398 5.32 -11.81 7.32
N CYS A 399 4.80 -10.86 8.09
CA CYS A 399 3.59 -11.03 8.88
C CYS A 399 2.34 -11.28 8.03
N LEU A 400 2.23 -10.68 6.84
CA LEU A 400 1.09 -10.89 5.93
C LEU A 400 0.90 -12.36 5.48
N ASN A 401 1.93 -13.21 5.65
CA ASN A 401 1.83 -14.65 5.37
C ASN A 401 1.43 -15.48 6.61
N CYS A 402 1.12 -14.83 7.74
CA CYS A 402 0.94 -15.47 9.03
C CYS A 402 -0.12 -14.74 9.89
N ASP A 403 -1.24 -15.41 10.14
CA ASP A 403 -2.44 -14.79 10.73
C ASP A 403 -2.17 -14.13 12.09
N TYR A 404 -1.53 -14.84 13.04
CA TYR A 404 -1.24 -14.27 14.36
C TYR A 404 -0.27 -13.09 14.32
N ALA A 405 0.71 -13.10 13.41
CA ALA A 405 1.68 -12.03 13.28
C ALA A 405 1.04 -10.78 12.63
N THR A 406 0.10 -10.98 11.69
CA THR A 406 -0.73 -9.89 11.15
C THR A 406 -1.60 -9.28 12.24
N LEU A 407 -2.30 -10.10 13.03
CA LEU A 407 -3.15 -9.61 14.13
C LEU A 407 -2.35 -8.83 15.17
N ALA A 408 -1.11 -9.21 15.47
CA ALA A 408 -0.23 -8.45 16.35
C ALA A 408 0.22 -7.09 15.76
N ILE A 409 0.41 -6.99 14.44
CA ILE A 409 0.61 -5.69 13.78
C ILE A 409 -0.61 -4.78 13.98
N LEU A 410 -1.80 -5.33 13.75
CA LEU A 410 -3.05 -4.59 13.88
C LEU A 410 -3.28 -4.14 15.33
N SER A 411 -2.96 -4.97 16.33
CA SER A 411 -3.12 -4.62 17.74
C SER A 411 -2.22 -3.45 18.15
N VAL A 412 -0.94 -3.49 17.80
CA VAL A 412 0.01 -2.40 18.09
C VAL A 412 -0.41 -1.11 17.37
N SER A 413 -0.84 -1.23 16.10
CA SER A 413 -1.31 -0.07 15.33
C SER A 413 -2.58 0.55 15.91
N ALA A 414 -3.50 -0.27 16.42
CA ALA A 414 -4.72 0.21 17.07
C ALA A 414 -4.41 0.97 18.37
N LEU A 415 -3.47 0.48 19.19
CA LEU A 415 -3.01 1.21 20.37
C LEU A 415 -2.35 2.53 19.99
N HIS A 416 -1.49 2.52 18.97
CA HIS A 416 -0.86 3.73 18.47
C HIS A 416 -1.90 4.78 18.06
N LEU A 417 -2.86 4.39 17.23
CA LEU A 417 -3.92 5.29 16.78
C LEU A 417 -4.83 5.77 17.94
N SER A 418 -5.08 4.91 18.93
CA SER A 418 -5.87 5.26 20.13
C SER A 418 -5.23 6.35 20.99
N HIS A 419 -3.89 6.43 20.97
CA HIS A 419 -3.15 7.45 21.72
C HIS A 419 -3.47 8.85 21.19
N PHE A 420 -3.52 9.00 19.85
CA PHE A 420 -3.72 10.27 19.16
C PHE A 420 -5.19 10.59 18.84
N SER A 421 -6.09 9.60 18.90
CA SER A 421 -7.53 9.81 18.68
C SER A 421 -8.27 9.96 20.00
N THR A 422 -8.89 11.13 20.23
CA THR A 422 -9.73 11.36 21.43
C THR A 422 -11.12 10.73 21.30
N GLU A 423 -11.72 10.81 20.11
CA GLU A 423 -13.09 10.35 19.84
C GLU A 423 -13.20 8.81 19.78
N ARG A 424 -12.19 8.13 19.19
CA ARG A 424 -12.22 6.67 18.98
C ARG A 424 -11.33 5.90 19.95
N ARG A 425 -10.83 6.55 21.01
CA ARG A 425 -9.83 5.97 21.93
C ARG A 425 -10.24 4.62 22.47
N GLU A 426 -11.41 4.55 23.12
CA GLU A 426 -11.89 3.34 23.79
C GLU A 426 -12.13 2.20 22.80
N PHE A 427 -12.81 2.50 21.69
CA PHE A 427 -13.04 1.55 20.60
C PHE A 427 -11.74 0.95 20.05
N LEU A 428 -10.73 1.78 19.78
CA LEU A 428 -9.45 1.32 19.25
C LEU A 428 -8.67 0.49 20.27
N ARG A 429 -8.76 0.83 21.58
CA ARG A 429 -8.16 0.02 22.65
C ARG A 429 -8.82 -1.34 22.77
N GLU A 430 -10.15 -1.40 22.75
CA GLU A 430 -10.91 -2.66 22.79
C GLU A 430 -10.55 -3.55 21.58
N ARG A 431 -10.42 -2.94 20.40
CA ARG A 431 -9.98 -3.64 19.19
C ARG A 431 -8.55 -4.16 19.30
N ALA A 432 -7.64 -3.38 19.85
CA ALA A 432 -6.28 -3.85 20.11
C ALA A 432 -6.25 -5.10 21.01
N ILE A 433 -7.04 -5.10 22.09
CA ILE A 433 -7.18 -6.25 23.00
C ILE A 433 -7.73 -7.46 22.24
N THR A 434 -8.79 -7.27 21.46
CA THR A 434 -9.40 -8.35 20.67
C THR A 434 -8.40 -8.98 19.71
N TYR A 435 -7.68 -8.17 18.92
CA TYR A 435 -6.69 -8.68 17.98
C TYR A 435 -5.53 -9.38 18.68
N HIS A 436 -5.03 -8.83 19.78
CA HIS A 436 -3.91 -9.43 20.50
C HIS A 436 -4.29 -10.78 21.13
N ASN A 437 -5.47 -10.88 21.76
CA ASN A 437 -5.96 -12.14 22.34
C ASN A 437 -6.16 -13.22 21.27
N GLN A 438 -6.70 -12.85 20.09
CA GLN A 438 -6.81 -13.76 18.96
C GLN A 438 -5.42 -14.18 18.44
N ALA A 439 -4.49 -13.24 18.30
CA ALA A 439 -3.13 -13.52 17.88
C ALA A 439 -2.45 -14.51 18.83
N LEU A 440 -2.55 -14.29 20.15
CA LEU A 440 -1.99 -15.16 21.17
C LEU A 440 -2.60 -16.55 21.11
N SER A 441 -3.94 -16.66 21.03
CA SER A 441 -4.64 -17.94 20.92
C SER A 441 -4.18 -18.77 19.72
N ILE A 442 -3.98 -18.14 18.56
CA ILE A 442 -3.48 -18.82 17.36
C ILE A 442 -1.99 -19.16 17.52
N ALA A 443 -1.18 -18.23 18.04
CA ALA A 443 0.26 -18.38 18.18
C ALA A 443 0.65 -19.54 19.11
N SER A 444 -0.12 -19.81 20.18
CA SER A 444 0.17 -20.87 21.15
C SER A 444 0.46 -22.23 20.49
N ALA A 445 -0.37 -22.64 19.52
CA ALA A 445 -0.17 -23.92 18.81
C ALA A 445 1.14 -23.94 18.00
N PHE A 446 1.60 -22.80 17.50
CA PHE A 446 2.86 -22.68 16.75
C PHE A 446 4.08 -22.57 17.66
N ILE A 447 3.91 -22.01 18.86
CA ILE A 447 4.93 -22.01 19.91
C ILE A 447 5.22 -23.45 20.34
N ASP A 448 4.17 -24.25 20.61
CA ASP A 448 4.30 -25.66 20.97
C ASP A 448 4.90 -26.50 19.83
N ALA A 449 4.57 -26.16 18.58
CA ALA A 449 5.09 -26.81 17.36
C ALA A 449 6.28 -26.07 16.73
N TYR A 450 7.14 -25.45 17.54
CA TYR A 450 8.29 -24.67 17.08
C TYR A 450 9.16 -25.40 16.05
N ASN A 451 9.52 -24.70 14.97
CA ASN A 451 10.51 -25.14 13.99
C ASN A 451 11.10 -23.96 13.20
N ASP A 452 12.15 -24.21 12.41
CA ASP A 452 12.82 -23.16 11.64
C ASP A 452 11.91 -22.42 10.63
N LYS A 453 10.80 -23.03 10.19
CA LYS A 453 9.87 -22.38 9.24
C LYS A 453 8.98 -21.34 9.92
N ASN A 454 8.63 -21.52 11.19
CA ASN A 454 7.81 -20.57 11.94
C ASN A 454 8.62 -19.61 12.83
N ALA A 455 9.92 -19.87 13.02
CA ALA A 455 10.79 -19.09 13.89
C ALA A 455 10.77 -17.58 13.63
N GLN A 456 10.82 -17.16 12.35
CA GLN A 456 10.79 -15.74 11.98
C GLN A 456 9.47 -15.06 12.36
N HIS A 457 8.34 -15.76 12.17
CA HIS A 457 7.01 -15.23 12.45
C HIS A 457 6.76 -15.14 13.95
N LEU A 458 7.18 -16.15 14.72
CA LEU A 458 7.13 -16.15 16.18
C LEU A 458 8.00 -15.04 16.77
N PHE A 459 9.17 -14.77 16.19
CA PHE A 459 10.01 -13.66 16.63
C PHE A 459 9.42 -12.28 16.34
N ALA A 460 8.79 -12.10 15.17
CA ALA A 460 8.05 -10.88 14.88
C ALA A 460 6.90 -10.68 15.87
N PHE A 461 6.14 -11.75 16.12
CA PHE A 461 5.04 -11.77 17.07
C PHE A 461 5.50 -11.46 18.51
N SER A 462 6.62 -12.01 18.97
CA SER A 462 7.14 -11.74 20.31
C SER A 462 7.53 -10.28 20.51
N ILE A 463 8.20 -9.66 19.52
CA ILE A 463 8.56 -8.24 19.61
C ILE A 463 7.32 -7.35 19.58
N LEU A 464 6.35 -7.62 18.69
CA LEU A 464 5.09 -6.88 18.64
C LEU A 464 4.29 -7.02 19.94
N THR A 465 4.36 -8.18 20.60
CA THR A 465 3.73 -8.44 21.89
C THR A 465 4.36 -7.60 23.01
N ILE A 466 5.69 -7.41 22.97
CA ILE A 466 6.39 -6.49 23.89
C ILE A 466 5.88 -5.05 23.69
N TYR A 467 5.81 -4.55 22.45
CA TYR A 467 5.26 -3.20 22.19
C TYR A 467 3.80 -3.07 22.59
N TYR A 468 2.99 -4.10 22.34
CA TYR A 468 1.60 -4.14 22.78
C TYR A 468 1.52 -4.02 24.31
N SER A 469 2.36 -4.79 25.04
CA SER A 469 2.40 -4.75 26.50
C SER A 469 2.90 -3.42 27.05
N PHE A 470 3.90 -2.79 26.43
CA PHE A 470 4.32 -1.45 26.81
C PHE A 470 3.15 -0.46 26.67
N ALA A 471 2.49 -0.47 25.52
CA ALA A 471 1.42 0.46 25.19
C ALA A 471 0.13 0.31 26.04
N GLN A 472 0.04 -0.73 26.87
CA GLN A 472 -1.04 -0.85 27.84
C GLN A 472 -0.90 0.19 28.96
N THR A 473 -2.05 0.57 29.51
CA THR A 473 -2.08 1.38 30.73
C THR A 473 -2.02 0.40 31.90
N PRO A 474 -1.10 0.57 32.87
CA PRO A 474 -1.09 -0.26 34.06
C PRO A 474 -2.39 -0.10 34.86
N GLU A 475 -2.88 -1.19 35.41
CA GLU A 475 -4.03 -1.21 36.32
C GLU A 475 -3.58 -0.87 37.74
N HIS A 476 -4.50 -0.39 38.59
CA HIS A 476 -4.18 0.02 39.96
C HIS A 476 -3.56 -1.12 40.80
N ASP A 477 -3.99 -2.35 40.55
CA ASP A 477 -3.57 -3.54 41.28
C ASP A 477 -2.29 -4.17 40.71
N ASP A 478 -1.76 -3.65 39.60
CA ASP A 478 -0.49 -4.12 39.05
C ASP A 478 0.65 -3.78 40.02
N GLY A 479 1.46 -4.79 40.36
CA GLY A 479 2.66 -4.63 41.17
C GLY A 479 3.77 -3.83 40.48
N PRO A 480 4.91 -3.61 41.17
CA PRO A 480 6.04 -2.88 40.61
C PRO A 480 6.78 -3.64 39.50
N TYR A 481 6.51 -4.95 39.34
CA TYR A 481 7.12 -5.83 38.33
C TYR A 481 6.27 -5.92 37.05
N PRO A 482 6.64 -5.25 35.95
CA PRO A 482 5.76 -5.14 34.79
C PRO A 482 5.70 -6.42 33.93
N PRO A 483 4.56 -6.74 33.30
CA PRO A 483 4.41 -7.93 32.45
C PRO A 483 5.43 -8.01 31.30
N TRP A 484 5.85 -6.86 30.76
CA TRP A 484 6.81 -6.82 29.67
C TRP A 484 8.21 -7.31 30.06
N VAL A 485 8.56 -7.36 31.36
CA VAL A 485 9.84 -7.94 31.81
C VAL A 485 9.89 -9.44 31.48
N VAL A 486 8.79 -10.15 31.73
CA VAL A 486 8.64 -11.58 31.40
C VAL A 486 8.70 -11.79 29.89
N LEU A 487 8.03 -10.92 29.12
CA LEU A 487 8.04 -11.00 27.66
C LEU A 487 9.44 -10.78 27.07
N ILE A 488 10.22 -9.85 27.61
CA ILE A 488 11.61 -9.62 27.19
C ILE A 488 12.47 -10.85 27.49
N LYS A 489 12.36 -11.43 28.69
CA LYS A 489 13.06 -12.69 29.06
C LYS A 489 12.68 -13.87 28.14
N GLY A 490 11.40 -13.98 27.79
CA GLY A 490 10.93 -14.99 26.83
C GLY A 490 11.49 -14.76 25.43
N CYS A 491 11.50 -13.52 24.97
CA CYS A 491 12.01 -13.13 23.65
C CYS A 491 13.52 -13.37 23.51
N THR A 492 14.32 -13.11 24.56
CA THR A 492 15.77 -13.39 24.54
C THR A 492 16.07 -14.89 24.52
N SER A 493 15.34 -15.68 25.30
CA SER A 493 15.44 -17.13 25.30
C SER A 493 15.08 -17.70 23.91
N PHE A 494 14.02 -17.18 23.30
CA PHE A 494 13.61 -17.55 21.95
C PHE A 494 14.65 -17.16 20.90
N MET A 495 15.22 -15.95 21.00
CA MET A 495 16.29 -15.49 20.11
C MET A 495 17.52 -16.39 20.18
N ALA A 496 17.89 -16.87 21.37
CA ALA A 496 18.99 -17.81 21.54
C ALA A 496 18.69 -19.16 20.87
N LEU A 497 17.47 -19.67 21.01
CA LEU A 497 17.01 -20.90 20.38
C LEU A 497 16.99 -20.78 18.84
N ALA A 498 16.44 -19.70 18.30
CA ALA A 498 16.25 -19.50 16.87
C ALA A 498 17.41 -18.79 16.15
N ARG A 499 18.57 -18.65 16.81
CA ARG A 499 19.66 -17.76 16.37
C ARG A 499 20.12 -18.01 14.94
N SER A 500 20.36 -19.26 14.56
CA SER A 500 20.82 -19.65 13.21
C SER A 500 19.84 -19.18 12.14
N THR A 501 18.55 -19.40 12.38
CA THR A 501 17.47 -19.04 11.46
C THR A 501 17.29 -17.52 11.39
N LEU A 502 17.29 -16.82 12.53
CA LEU A 502 17.10 -15.36 12.58
C LEU A 502 18.22 -14.58 11.90
N LEU A 503 19.47 -15.06 11.97
CA LEU A 503 20.63 -14.43 11.34
C LEU A 503 20.63 -14.50 9.80
N VAL A 504 19.91 -15.45 9.20
CA VAL A 504 19.78 -15.57 7.73
C VAL A 504 18.53 -14.85 7.21
N GLY A 505 17.64 -14.43 8.12
CA GLY A 505 16.36 -13.82 7.79
C GLY A 505 16.34 -12.29 7.81
N PRO A 506 15.13 -11.70 7.75
CA PRO A 506 14.95 -10.24 7.77
C PRO A 506 15.50 -9.58 9.05
N PHE A 507 15.54 -10.28 10.18
CA PHE A 507 16.04 -9.74 11.45
C PHE A 507 17.57 -9.67 11.57
N SER A 508 18.31 -10.15 10.58
CA SER A 508 19.79 -10.15 10.60
C SER A 508 20.40 -8.78 10.93
N ALA A 509 19.90 -7.70 10.31
CA ALA A 509 20.36 -6.34 10.56
C ALA A 509 20.05 -5.87 11.99
N LEU A 510 18.85 -6.16 12.50
CA LEU A 510 18.45 -5.84 13.88
C LEU A 510 19.36 -6.55 14.88
N LEU A 511 19.60 -7.84 14.68
CA LEU A 511 20.45 -8.65 15.55
C LEU A 511 21.92 -8.20 15.52
N GLN A 512 22.42 -7.84 14.34
CA GLN A 512 23.78 -7.33 14.21
C GLN A 512 23.94 -5.99 14.93
N LYS A 513 22.95 -5.09 14.80
CA LYS A 513 22.93 -3.83 15.55
C LYS A 513 22.89 -4.09 17.05
N ALA A 514 21.96 -4.93 17.51
CA ALA A 514 21.82 -5.26 18.93
C ALA A 514 23.12 -5.80 19.52
N ARG A 515 23.79 -6.72 18.80
CA ARG A 515 25.10 -7.25 19.19
C ARG A 515 26.15 -6.14 19.35
N ARG A 516 26.31 -5.28 18.34
CA ARG A 516 27.28 -4.16 18.40
C ARG A 516 27.01 -3.24 19.57
N ARG A 517 25.73 -2.97 19.87
CA ARG A 517 25.33 -2.14 21.01
C ARG A 517 25.61 -2.83 22.34
N LEU A 518 25.46 -4.15 22.43
CA LEU A 518 25.79 -4.92 23.64
C LEU A 518 27.30 -4.91 23.94
N GLU A 519 28.14 -5.06 22.91
CA GLU A 519 29.62 -5.05 23.02
C GLU A 519 30.16 -3.73 23.63
N LEU A 520 29.42 -2.62 23.54
CA LEU A 520 29.81 -1.34 24.17
C LEU A 520 29.84 -1.40 25.70
N ARG A 521 29.15 -2.36 26.33
CA ARG A 521 29.13 -2.53 27.80
C ARG A 521 30.38 -3.21 28.35
N GLU A 522 31.28 -3.67 27.49
CA GLU A 522 32.59 -4.17 27.87
C GLU A 522 33.59 -3.03 28.12
N GLN A 523 33.22 -1.79 27.76
CA GLN A 523 34.07 -0.62 27.92
C GLN A 523 34.07 -0.12 29.38
N THR A 524 35.11 0.61 29.75
CA THR A 524 35.16 1.34 31.01
C THR A 524 34.64 2.75 30.80
N PHE A 525 33.54 3.09 31.48
CA PHE A 525 32.94 4.42 31.46
C PHE A 525 33.57 5.33 32.52
N LYS A 526 33.55 6.65 32.27
CA LYS A 526 34.19 7.66 33.12
C LYS A 526 33.45 7.87 34.42
N THR A 527 32.12 7.79 34.38
CA THR A 527 31.25 8.11 35.51
C THR A 527 30.72 6.82 36.13
N ASP A 528 30.85 6.68 37.45
CA ASP A 528 30.15 5.63 38.20
C ASP A 528 28.81 6.17 38.66
N TYR A 529 27.79 6.02 37.83
CA TYR A 529 26.43 6.47 38.11
C TYR A 529 25.81 5.72 39.30
N MET A 530 26.30 4.51 39.61
CA MET A 530 25.69 3.63 40.59
C MET A 530 26.47 3.55 41.92
N GLN A 531 27.38 4.48 42.18
CA GLN A 531 28.21 4.48 43.39
C GLN A 531 27.38 4.42 44.68
N GLN A 532 26.28 5.19 44.73
CA GLN A 532 25.37 5.22 45.88
C GLN A 532 24.65 3.87 46.10
N LEU A 533 24.21 3.20 45.02
CA LEU A 533 23.54 1.91 45.11
C LEU A 533 24.47 0.78 45.57
N ARG A 534 25.76 0.83 45.19
CA ARG A 534 26.74 -0.16 45.67
C ARG A 534 26.91 -0.06 47.17
N PHE A 535 27.07 1.17 47.69
CA PHE A 535 27.16 1.40 49.13
C PHE A 535 25.90 0.94 49.87
N PHE A 536 24.72 1.25 49.33
CA PHE A 536 23.44 0.78 49.86
C PHE A 536 23.40 -0.75 50.00
N VAL A 537 23.66 -1.48 48.92
CA VAL A 537 23.65 -2.96 48.93
C VAL A 537 24.71 -3.55 49.86
N ASP A 538 25.87 -2.91 49.95
CA ASP A 538 26.94 -3.36 50.85
C ASP A 538 26.58 -3.22 52.33
N GLU A 539 25.74 -2.25 52.68
CA GLU A 539 25.25 -2.05 54.04
C GLU A 539 24.02 -2.92 54.38
N THR A 540 23.10 -3.12 53.44
CA THR A 540 21.80 -3.76 53.73
C THR A 540 21.80 -5.28 53.54
N ILE A 541 22.49 -5.81 52.52
CA ILE A 541 22.37 -7.24 52.16
C ILE A 541 23.48 -8.05 52.80
N THR A 542 23.20 -8.75 53.89
CA THR A 542 24.25 -9.50 54.63
C THR A 542 24.65 -10.83 53.98
N ASP A 543 23.75 -11.46 53.22
CA ASP A 543 24.04 -12.71 52.52
C ASP A 543 24.96 -12.47 51.32
N SER A 544 26.09 -13.20 51.27
CA SER A 544 27.11 -12.97 50.23
C SER A 544 26.68 -13.41 48.83
N GLU A 545 25.86 -14.44 48.72
CA GLU A 545 25.39 -14.93 47.41
C GLU A 545 24.33 -13.98 46.84
N GLN A 546 23.35 -13.58 47.65
CA GLN A 546 22.33 -12.59 47.30
C GLN A 546 23.01 -11.25 46.94
N ARG A 547 23.95 -10.78 47.78
CA ARG A 547 24.69 -9.54 47.52
C ARG A 547 25.41 -9.59 46.16
N SER A 548 26.02 -10.72 45.79
CA SER A 548 26.67 -10.87 44.48
C SER A 548 25.70 -10.63 43.33
N VAL A 549 24.47 -11.18 43.41
CA VAL A 549 23.44 -10.99 42.38
C VAL A 549 23.02 -9.52 42.24
N TYR A 550 22.90 -8.80 43.37
CA TYR A 550 22.61 -7.37 43.37
C TYR A 550 23.77 -6.55 42.76
N LEU A 551 25.01 -6.84 43.15
CA LEU A 551 26.19 -6.14 42.63
C LEU A 551 26.37 -6.36 41.11
N ASP A 552 26.07 -7.56 40.60
CA ASP A 552 26.08 -7.85 39.17
C ASP A 552 25.01 -7.04 38.42
N ALA A 553 23.79 -6.95 38.99
CA ALA A 553 22.72 -6.14 38.42
C ALA A 553 23.05 -4.63 38.44
N ILE A 554 23.65 -4.14 39.52
CA ILE A 554 24.11 -2.74 39.64
C ILE A 554 25.24 -2.46 38.65
N HIS A 555 26.18 -3.40 38.49
CA HIS A 555 27.22 -3.27 37.47
C HIS A 555 26.61 -3.16 36.07
N GLY A 556 25.70 -4.07 35.72
CA GLY A 556 24.98 -4.02 34.44
C GLY A 556 24.20 -2.72 34.24
N LEU A 557 23.61 -2.18 35.31
CA LEU A 557 22.91 -0.89 35.26
C LEU A 557 23.88 0.26 34.99
N ASN A 558 25.03 0.27 35.69
CA ASN A 558 26.08 1.27 35.45
C ASN A 558 26.59 1.24 34.00
N GLN A 559 26.80 0.05 33.44
CA GLN A 559 27.19 -0.09 32.03
C GLN A 559 26.11 0.45 31.08
N THR A 560 24.83 0.23 31.41
CA THR A 560 23.69 0.73 30.65
C THR A 560 23.62 2.26 30.69
N TYR A 561 23.87 2.88 31.85
CA TYR A 561 24.02 4.33 32.00
C TYR A 561 25.19 4.88 31.19
N GLY A 562 26.36 4.22 31.22
CA GLY A 562 27.51 4.62 30.42
C GLY A 562 27.23 4.62 28.92
N VAL A 563 26.59 3.57 28.40
CA VAL A 563 26.13 3.53 26.99
C VAL A 563 25.10 4.63 26.71
N PHE A 564 24.24 4.94 27.67
CA PHE A 564 23.20 5.95 27.50
C PHE A 564 23.74 7.39 27.54
N TYR A 565 24.69 7.72 28.40
CA TYR A 565 25.16 9.09 28.59
C TYR A 565 26.51 9.40 27.92
N GLU A 566 27.41 8.44 27.82
CA GLU A 566 28.79 8.68 27.37
C GLU A 566 29.05 8.27 25.91
N VAL A 567 28.22 7.41 25.32
CA VAL A 567 28.39 6.96 23.92
C VAL A 567 27.54 7.81 22.97
N GLU A 568 28.15 8.37 21.93
CA GLU A 568 27.45 9.13 20.89
C GLU A 568 26.54 8.25 20.01
N GLY A 569 25.48 8.85 19.47
CA GLY A 569 24.53 8.23 18.55
C GLY A 569 23.10 8.11 19.09
N ASP A 570 22.18 7.75 18.20
CA ASP A 570 20.76 7.61 18.52
C ASP A 570 20.54 6.51 19.55
N LYS A 571 19.78 6.84 20.60
CA LYS A 571 19.39 5.89 21.65
C LYS A 571 18.21 5.05 21.19
N ASP A 572 18.26 3.77 21.47
CA ASP A 572 17.24 2.80 21.05
C ASP A 572 16.89 1.83 22.19
N LEU A 573 15.86 1.01 22.02
CA LEU A 573 15.35 0.11 23.06
C LEU A 573 16.41 -0.85 23.60
N VAL A 574 17.26 -1.36 22.72
CA VAL A 574 18.35 -2.26 23.09
C VAL A 574 19.32 -1.63 24.08
N ASP A 575 19.36 -0.30 24.15
CA ASP A 575 20.29 0.40 25.04
C ASP A 575 19.85 0.39 26.49
N ILE A 576 18.55 0.34 26.72
CA ILE A 576 17.97 0.35 28.06
C ILE A 576 17.57 -1.07 28.46
N PHE A 577 16.81 -1.75 27.62
CA PHE A 577 16.24 -3.05 27.95
C PHE A 577 17.26 -4.21 27.96
N SER A 578 18.50 -3.99 27.51
CA SER A 578 19.58 -4.96 27.70
C SER A 578 19.85 -5.27 29.18
N TRP A 579 19.65 -4.29 30.07
CA TRP A 579 19.90 -4.47 31.51
C TRP A 579 19.07 -5.63 32.08
N ILE A 580 17.81 -5.74 31.65
CA ILE A 580 16.89 -6.80 32.07
C ILE A 580 17.41 -8.20 31.74
N VAL A 581 18.16 -8.31 30.64
CA VAL A 581 18.73 -9.58 30.19
C VAL A 581 19.85 -10.01 31.12
N PHE A 582 20.69 -9.07 31.56
CA PHE A 582 21.81 -9.33 32.48
C PHE A 582 21.33 -9.49 33.93
N ALA A 583 20.35 -8.69 34.36
CA ALA A 583 19.81 -8.70 35.71
C ALA A 583 18.71 -9.78 35.91
N LYS A 584 18.71 -10.85 35.12
CA LYS A 584 17.61 -11.84 35.09
C LYS A 584 17.32 -12.47 36.46
N ASP A 585 18.38 -12.74 37.23
CA ASP A 585 18.33 -13.41 38.53
C ASP A 585 17.96 -12.39 39.60
N PHE A 586 18.54 -11.18 39.56
CA PHE A 586 18.11 -10.06 40.41
C PHE A 586 16.62 -9.74 40.29
N LEU A 587 16.05 -9.85 39.09
CA LEU A 587 14.63 -9.57 38.84
C LEU A 587 13.67 -10.54 39.53
N THR A 588 14.12 -11.67 40.11
CA THR A 588 13.25 -12.49 40.97
C THR A 588 12.96 -11.79 42.29
N PHE A 589 13.96 -11.13 42.89
CA PHE A 589 13.79 -10.32 44.10
C PHE A 589 12.83 -9.14 43.88
N VAL A 590 12.85 -8.54 42.69
CA VAL A 590 11.87 -7.52 42.31
C VAL A 590 10.46 -8.08 42.23
N ALA A 591 10.30 -9.31 41.70
CA ALA A 591 9.00 -9.97 41.61
C ALA A 591 8.47 -10.38 42.99
N ASP A 592 9.37 -10.68 43.93
CA ASP A 592 9.07 -10.96 45.34
C ASP A 592 8.86 -9.67 46.17
N GLU A 593 8.93 -8.50 45.52
CA GLU A 593 8.79 -7.17 46.13
C GLU A 593 9.77 -6.91 47.28
N GLU A 594 11.00 -7.45 47.22
CA GLU A 594 12.06 -7.12 48.17
C GLU A 594 12.39 -5.62 48.13
N GLU A 595 12.40 -4.96 49.28
CA GLU A 595 12.54 -3.49 49.36
C GLU A 595 13.85 -3.00 48.74
N GLU A 596 14.96 -3.71 48.99
CA GLU A 596 16.27 -3.41 48.41
C GLU A 596 16.27 -3.52 46.87
N ALA A 597 15.55 -4.52 46.34
CA ALA A 597 15.43 -4.71 44.89
C ALA A 597 14.59 -3.59 44.26
N LEU A 598 13.54 -3.14 44.95
CA LEU A 598 12.70 -2.02 44.50
C LEU A 598 13.47 -0.70 44.48
N VAL A 599 14.37 -0.47 45.44
CA VAL A 599 15.29 0.68 45.41
C VAL A 599 16.17 0.64 44.16
N VAL A 600 16.80 -0.50 43.83
CA VAL A 600 17.62 -0.62 42.62
C VAL A 600 16.77 -0.46 41.35
N LEU A 601 15.54 -0.99 41.32
CA LEU A 601 14.61 -0.83 40.18
C LEU A 601 14.28 0.64 39.90
N SER A 602 14.18 1.49 40.93
CA SER A 602 13.89 2.93 40.75
C SER A 602 14.94 3.65 39.90
N TYR A 603 16.20 3.22 39.95
CA TYR A 603 17.28 3.78 39.12
C TYR A 603 17.15 3.35 37.66
N PHE A 604 16.53 2.20 37.38
CA PHE A 604 16.15 1.82 36.02
C PHE A 604 14.98 2.66 35.49
N CYS A 605 14.04 3.06 36.36
CA CYS A 605 12.93 3.95 35.97
C CYS A 605 13.42 5.30 35.42
N VAL A 606 14.55 5.81 35.91
CA VAL A 606 15.19 7.02 35.36
C VAL A 606 15.56 6.82 33.88
N LEU A 607 16.17 5.69 33.52
CA LEU A 607 16.48 5.40 32.11
C LEU A 607 15.20 5.31 31.26
N LEU A 608 14.17 4.63 31.78
CA LEU A 608 12.86 4.56 31.09
C LEU A 608 12.26 5.95 30.85
N HIS A 609 12.40 6.87 31.81
CA HIS A 609 11.91 8.25 31.69
C HIS A 609 12.72 9.07 30.66
N LYS A 610 14.04 8.87 30.59
CA LYS A 610 14.92 9.62 29.68
C LYS A 610 14.85 9.12 28.23
N LEU A 611 14.25 7.96 27.95
CA LEU A 611 14.00 7.53 26.59
C LEU A 611 13.03 8.52 25.92
N PRO A 612 13.35 9.12 24.75
CA PRO A 612 12.56 10.22 24.16
C PRO A 612 11.09 9.84 24.03
N CYS A 613 10.18 10.59 24.69
CA CYS A 613 8.73 10.38 24.81
C CYS A 613 8.10 9.43 23.77
N GLN A 614 8.25 8.13 23.99
CA GLN A 614 7.60 7.12 23.18
C GLN A 614 6.21 6.90 23.77
N TRP A 615 5.17 7.14 22.96
CA TRP A 615 3.77 7.07 23.39
C TRP A 615 3.41 5.77 24.15
N TRP A 616 4.12 4.69 23.86
CA TRP A 616 3.93 3.36 24.43
C TRP A 616 4.58 3.15 25.81
N LEU A 617 5.29 4.10 26.44
CA LEU A 617 5.81 3.95 27.82
C LEU A 617 5.27 4.98 28.82
N ASN A 618 4.51 5.96 28.36
CA ASN A 618 4.20 7.18 29.12
C ASN A 618 3.55 6.92 30.50
N SER A 619 2.82 5.82 30.66
CA SER A 619 2.09 5.51 31.90
C SER A 619 2.89 4.65 32.90
N TRP A 620 3.98 4.00 32.48
CA TRP A 620 4.66 2.99 33.29
C TRP A 620 5.61 3.57 34.34
N VAL A 621 6.38 4.60 34.00
CA VAL A 621 7.38 5.17 34.92
C VAL A 621 6.72 5.65 36.21
N ASN A 622 5.63 6.43 36.09
CA ASN A 622 4.91 6.94 37.23
C ASN A 622 4.24 5.83 38.06
N HIS A 623 3.71 4.79 37.40
CA HIS A 623 3.11 3.64 38.07
C HIS A 623 4.13 2.89 38.90
N ILE A 624 5.25 2.49 38.28
CA ILE A 624 6.32 1.73 38.95
C ILE A 624 6.88 2.54 40.11
N MET A 625 7.16 3.84 39.93
CA MET A 625 7.64 4.69 41.02
C MET A 625 6.64 4.83 42.17
N THR A 626 5.34 4.93 41.87
CA THR A 626 4.29 4.98 42.91
C THR A 626 4.25 3.68 43.71
N ARG A 627 4.34 2.53 43.04
CA ARG A 627 4.37 1.21 43.70
C ARG A 627 5.63 1.01 44.53
N ILE A 628 6.80 1.38 44.00
CA ILE A 628 8.07 1.33 44.75
C ILE A 628 7.96 2.17 46.02
N TYR A 629 7.50 3.42 45.90
CA TYR A 629 7.39 4.33 47.05
C TYR A 629 6.42 3.80 48.13
N SER A 630 5.33 3.13 47.73
CA SER A 630 4.37 2.54 48.68
C SER A 630 4.86 1.25 49.35
N SER A 631 5.77 0.51 48.72
CA SER A 631 6.23 -0.80 49.19
C SER A 631 7.53 -0.72 50.00
N VAL A 632 8.32 0.36 49.85
CA VAL A 632 9.62 0.53 50.49
C VAL A 632 9.48 1.21 51.86
N GLY A 633 10.15 0.70 52.88
CA GLY A 633 10.14 1.26 54.24
C GLY A 633 10.79 2.65 54.36
N GLU A 634 10.43 3.40 55.40
CA GLU A 634 10.88 4.79 55.61
C GLU A 634 12.41 4.96 55.58
N VAL A 635 13.15 3.95 56.05
CA VAL A 635 14.62 3.96 56.11
C VAL A 635 15.25 4.06 54.72
N TYR A 636 14.59 3.51 53.70
CA TYR A 636 15.11 3.42 52.33
C TYR A 636 14.63 4.56 51.41
N LEU A 637 13.68 5.40 51.86
CA LEU A 637 13.17 6.53 51.07
C LEU A 637 14.25 7.54 50.67
N THR A 638 15.31 7.68 51.48
CA THR A 638 16.45 8.55 51.17
C THR A 638 17.19 8.14 49.89
N TYR A 639 17.17 6.85 49.53
CA TYR A 639 17.77 6.33 48.31
C TYR A 639 16.89 6.52 47.06
N LEU A 640 15.61 6.87 47.24
CA LEU A 640 14.67 7.17 46.16
C LEU A 640 14.68 8.65 45.74
N VAL A 641 15.32 9.54 46.50
CA VAL A 641 15.34 10.99 46.23
C VAL A 641 15.90 11.30 44.84
N TRP A 642 17.08 10.76 44.51
CA TRP A 642 17.70 11.01 43.22
C TRP A 642 16.85 10.51 42.03
N PRO A 643 16.35 9.26 42.02
CA PRO A 643 15.42 8.81 40.98
C PRO A 643 14.17 9.68 40.84
N MET A 644 13.58 10.12 41.97
CA MET A 644 12.40 10.99 41.96
C MET A 644 12.68 12.35 41.34
N GLU A 645 13.82 12.96 41.66
CA GLU A 645 14.26 14.24 41.07
C GLU A 645 14.50 14.10 39.55
N GLU A 646 15.19 13.05 39.12
CA GLU A 646 15.51 12.83 37.71
C GLU A 646 14.28 12.54 36.82
N ILE A 647 13.25 11.93 37.40
CA ILE A 647 11.96 11.63 36.76
C ILE A 647 10.98 12.82 36.87
N GLY A 648 11.21 13.75 37.81
CA GLY A 648 10.26 14.82 38.13
C GLY A 648 8.97 14.30 38.77
N TRP A 649 9.06 13.18 39.52
CA TRP A 649 7.92 12.58 40.21
C TRP A 649 7.91 12.99 41.68
N LEU A 650 6.72 13.31 42.20
CA LEU A 650 6.52 13.62 43.62
C LEU A 650 5.43 12.70 44.20
N PRO A 651 5.56 12.27 45.47
CA PRO A 651 4.54 11.46 46.12
C PRO A 651 3.26 12.30 46.22
N LYS A 652 2.14 11.76 45.73
CA LYS A 652 0.83 12.38 45.94
C LYS A 652 0.37 11.95 47.34
N HIS A 653 0.09 12.93 48.19
CA HIS A 653 -0.41 12.74 49.56
C HIS A 653 -1.65 11.86 49.63
#